data_AF-A0A661BSC3-F1
#
_entry.id   AF-A0A661BSC3-F1
#
_cell.length_a   1.000
_cell.length_b   1.000
_cell.length_c   1.000
_cell.angle_alpha   90.00
_cell.angle_beta   90.00
_cell.angle_gamma   90.00
#
_symmetry.space_group_name_H-M   'P 1'
#
loop_
_entity.id
_entity.type
_entity.pdbx_description
1 polymer ?
#
loop_
_entity_poly.entity_id
_entity_poly.type
_entity_poly.pdbx_seq_one_letter_code
_entity_poly.pdbx_strand_id
1 'polypeptide(L)'
;GLLDLDGNPDQNNIQYFNYNYDPGAPASDVITLNGMTVPVQIDALPTKANVANAITEWARDRMDPGYIYHPGDPSLEHVGKPANLYIIMIDHGLKDAFYIGENEFGENEVITPTELDGWLDTLQTSLEGTSAQQQEIITMIGACYSGSFIEHIRGPNRVIITSAAGDEVSYRGPKDTVDDEGTVIRDGEYFITEFFKKIRIGKSIKQSFESACALTEIFTSSNVEVYNATSLLRYNDKSRQHPLLEDDNEGPWGSNDLFDPNGDGSNSADLVIGTTYQIVNAYDVVSVNQVANTIFLEEGEDWTDELWATANKQVITVWCEIKPPYFDLIGGGHSQVTMDLDEYLGCFIEEMGRWEWSEENTSICESSQNIGGFTSPGTYQVFYFAKDKIDGAVSDLKTTWVYKAKKGNSAPNSFSLISPVAENSERTTLLLDWEDTNDPDGDTFTYTVLLSGKESEICDGDPSMCICSDDLFENPIRIEGLTNSAYVVTPMDGIRDLHHYCWKVQAIDQYGAITETDFGEFYTEDTNDPRCWVQIFLRDSSTQAPISNATVSVQGGDETITGLGGDHSGFYLGGVQPFPTNTYVVIQAPGYETFTYPADSGNFPSNGEFVRMFDLSVGIDKVAAPSIGPSSQPPGFYLCHQAVELTCATPGATIRYTNDGSEPSSSSPVYRWPMIIRETMTIKARAFKDGYDPSEVLTLEYTLSHPVSDLDEEGDVDGVDLALFIHYYNDEDNWADLNGDNAFNEIDISKFAEQFGSVPDSQ
;
A
#
# COMPACT_ATOMS: atom_id res chain seq x y z
N GLY A 1 6.90 -25.46 18.21
CA GLY A 1 7.63 -24.61 17.25
C GLY A 1 9.02 -24.38 17.77
N LEU A 2 9.27 -23.25 18.43
CA LEU A 2 10.62 -22.87 18.88
C LEU A 2 10.95 -23.22 20.34
N LEU A 3 9.95 -23.63 21.13
CA LEU A 3 10.10 -23.90 22.56
C LEU A 3 9.82 -25.37 22.87
N ASP A 4 10.50 -25.90 23.90
CA ASP A 4 10.21 -27.19 24.52
C ASP A 4 8.88 -27.15 25.33
N LEU A 5 8.51 -28.28 25.93
CA LEU A 5 7.28 -28.38 26.74
C LEU A 5 7.31 -27.53 28.02
N ASP A 6 8.50 -27.13 28.46
CA ASP A 6 8.72 -26.27 29.62
C ASP A 6 8.75 -24.78 29.22
N GLY A 7 8.63 -24.49 27.91
CA GLY A 7 8.62 -23.15 27.36
C GLY A 7 10.00 -22.57 27.07
N ASN A 8 11.09 -23.33 27.21
CA ASN A 8 12.45 -22.85 26.90
C ASN A 8 12.73 -22.99 25.39
N PRO A 9 13.59 -22.15 24.79
CA PRO A 9 14.01 -22.34 23.41
C PRO A 9 14.64 -23.73 23.19
N ASP A 10 14.07 -24.50 22.26
CA ASP A 10 14.57 -25.83 21.89
C ASP A 10 15.44 -25.69 20.64
N GLN A 11 16.76 -25.77 20.83
CA GLN A 11 17.74 -25.71 19.75
C GLN A 11 17.50 -26.77 18.66
N ASN A 12 16.85 -27.90 18.98
CA ASN A 12 16.56 -28.91 17.98
C ASN A 12 15.49 -28.47 16.97
N ASN A 13 14.75 -27.39 17.26
CA ASN A 13 13.77 -26.80 16.37
C ASN A 13 14.29 -25.53 15.69
N ILE A 14 15.61 -25.33 15.68
CA ILE A 14 16.28 -24.22 15.02
C ILE A 14 17.34 -24.81 14.09
N GLN A 15 17.38 -24.33 12.85
CA GLN A 15 18.44 -24.62 11.90
C GLN A 15 19.14 -23.29 11.58
N TYR A 16 20.40 -23.15 12.00
CA TYR A 16 21.14 -21.90 11.92
C TYR A 16 22.37 -22.03 11.02
N PHE A 17 22.38 -21.24 9.94
CA PHE A 17 23.49 -21.17 8.99
C PHE A 17 24.22 -19.83 9.13
N ASN A 18 25.55 -19.86 9.21
CA ASN A 18 26.38 -18.66 9.30
C ASN A 18 27.76 -18.92 8.68
N TYR A 19 28.36 -17.90 8.06
CA TYR A 19 29.68 -17.99 7.43
C TYR A 19 30.83 -18.26 8.41
N ASN A 20 30.64 -17.93 9.69
CA ASN A 20 31.61 -18.20 10.75
C ASN A 20 31.55 -19.64 11.28
N TYR A 21 30.91 -20.56 10.55
CA TYR A 21 30.81 -21.97 10.95
C TYR A 21 32.19 -22.60 11.19
N ASP A 22 32.44 -22.98 12.44
CA ASP A 22 33.55 -23.84 12.85
C ASP A 22 32.99 -25.08 13.58
N PRO A 23 33.09 -26.29 13.00
CA PRO A 23 32.52 -27.52 13.58
C PRO A 23 33.14 -27.90 14.94
N GLY A 24 34.23 -27.25 15.37
CA GLY A 24 34.86 -27.44 16.67
C GLY A 24 34.62 -26.32 17.69
N ALA A 25 33.97 -25.22 17.30
CA ALA A 25 33.77 -24.07 18.19
C ALA A 25 32.63 -24.30 19.20
N PRO A 26 32.75 -23.76 20.43
CA PRO A 26 31.61 -23.67 21.33
C PRO A 26 30.58 -22.67 20.79
N ALA A 27 29.34 -22.79 21.24
CA ALA A 27 28.27 -21.85 20.89
C ALA A 27 28.70 -20.44 21.28
N SER A 28 28.83 -19.58 20.28
CA SER A 28 29.21 -18.18 20.43
C SER A 28 28.00 -17.24 20.35
N ASP A 29 26.96 -17.66 19.65
CA ASP A 29 25.80 -16.84 19.35
C ASP A 29 24.68 -17.16 20.35
N VAL A 30 23.71 -16.26 20.47
CA VAL A 30 22.58 -16.42 21.37
C VAL A 30 21.28 -16.11 20.65
N ILE A 31 20.22 -16.81 21.04
CA ILE A 31 18.85 -16.51 20.64
C ILE A 31 18.05 -16.20 21.90
N THR A 32 17.35 -15.06 21.87
CA THR A 32 16.43 -14.65 22.92
C THR A 32 15.00 -14.79 22.44
N LEU A 33 14.25 -15.72 23.03
CA LEU A 33 12.81 -15.89 22.79
C LEU A 33 12.08 -15.88 24.12
N ASN A 34 10.99 -15.13 24.20
CA ASN A 34 10.24 -14.93 25.45
C ASN A 34 11.16 -14.60 26.64
N GLY A 35 12.07 -13.64 26.48
CA GLY A 35 12.98 -13.24 27.57
C GLY A 35 13.99 -14.31 28.03
N MET A 36 14.04 -15.48 27.39
CA MET A 36 15.03 -16.51 27.67
C MET A 36 16.09 -16.50 26.58
N THR A 37 17.33 -16.25 26.99
CA THR A 37 18.51 -16.27 26.12
C THR A 37 19.17 -17.64 26.22
N VAL A 38 19.26 -18.35 25.10
CA VAL A 38 20.02 -19.60 24.99
C VAL A 38 21.20 -19.41 24.04
N PRO A 39 22.39 -19.97 24.34
CA PRO A 39 23.44 -20.11 23.34
C PRO A 39 22.93 -20.93 22.16
N VAL A 40 23.39 -20.69 20.94
CA VAL A 40 23.04 -21.48 19.76
C VAL A 40 24.30 -21.81 18.96
N GLN A 41 24.36 -23.03 18.44
CA GLN A 41 25.45 -23.49 17.59
C GLN A 41 25.14 -23.18 16.13
N ILE A 42 26.16 -22.82 15.37
CA ILE A 42 26.04 -22.75 13.91
C ILE A 42 26.05 -24.18 13.40
N ASP A 43 25.03 -24.58 12.64
CA ASP A 43 24.87 -25.97 12.20
C ASP A 43 25.72 -26.29 10.96
N ALA A 44 25.81 -25.35 10.01
CA ALA A 44 26.60 -25.49 8.80
C ALA A 44 26.83 -24.14 8.10
N LEU A 45 27.68 -24.16 7.06
CA LEU A 45 27.76 -23.09 6.07
C LEU A 45 26.46 -23.00 5.25
N PRO A 46 26.01 -21.78 4.89
CA PRO A 46 24.89 -21.60 3.98
C PRO A 46 25.31 -22.03 2.57
N THR A 47 24.74 -23.12 2.07
CA THR A 47 24.87 -23.54 0.66
C THR A 47 23.47 -23.83 0.12
N LYS A 48 23.26 -23.77 -1.20
CA LYS A 48 21.94 -24.10 -1.77
C LYS A 48 21.44 -25.46 -1.31
N ALA A 49 22.34 -26.46 -1.26
CA ALA A 49 21.98 -27.82 -0.86
C ALA A 49 21.52 -27.87 0.61
N ASN A 50 22.23 -27.21 1.52
CA ASN A 50 21.88 -27.18 2.94
C ASN A 50 20.58 -26.43 3.18
N VAL A 51 20.39 -25.28 2.54
CA VAL A 51 19.18 -24.46 2.69
C VAL A 51 17.97 -25.16 2.08
N ALA A 52 18.11 -25.74 0.88
CA ALA A 52 17.06 -26.54 0.27
C ALA A 52 16.65 -27.70 1.17
N ASN A 53 17.62 -28.48 1.68
CA ASN A 53 17.33 -29.59 2.58
C ASN A 53 16.65 -29.15 3.89
N ALA A 54 17.08 -28.01 4.44
CA ALA A 54 16.45 -27.44 5.64
C ALA A 54 14.97 -27.12 5.40
N ILE A 55 14.65 -26.51 4.26
CA ILE A 55 13.27 -26.13 3.91
C ILE A 55 12.44 -27.35 3.51
N THR A 56 12.96 -28.26 2.68
CA THR A 56 12.14 -29.34 2.10
C THR A 56 12.03 -30.59 2.97
N GLU A 57 13.05 -30.89 3.77
CA GLU A 57 13.12 -32.14 4.55
C GLU A 57 13.10 -31.88 6.05
N TRP A 58 14.03 -31.07 6.57
CA TRP A 58 14.14 -30.83 8.01
C TRP A 58 12.89 -30.14 8.58
N ALA A 59 12.33 -29.18 7.85
CA ALA A 59 11.12 -28.48 8.25
C ALA A 59 9.89 -29.37 8.15
N ARG A 60 9.74 -30.14 7.06
CA ARG A 60 8.65 -31.13 6.89
C ARG A 60 8.58 -32.06 8.10
N ASP A 61 9.73 -32.63 8.45
CA ASP A 61 9.83 -33.54 9.59
C ASP A 61 9.37 -32.88 10.90
N ARG A 62 9.49 -31.55 11.08
CA ARG A 62 9.02 -30.86 12.31
C ARG A 62 7.58 -30.37 12.24
N MET A 63 7.07 -30.13 11.04
CA MET A 63 5.70 -29.68 10.81
C MET A 63 4.71 -30.85 10.81
N ASP A 64 5.16 -32.07 10.49
CA ASP A 64 4.28 -33.23 10.42
C ASP A 64 3.86 -33.74 11.82
N PRO A 65 2.57 -34.12 12.01
CA PRO A 65 2.00 -34.51 13.30
C PRO A 65 2.52 -35.86 13.85
N GLY A 66 3.35 -36.58 13.08
CA GLY A 66 3.85 -37.92 13.38
C GLY A 66 5.33 -37.98 13.77
N TYR A 67 6.03 -36.85 13.79
CA TYR A 67 7.46 -36.84 14.11
C TYR A 67 7.70 -37.06 15.60
N ILE A 68 8.56 -38.03 15.89
CA ILE A 68 9.05 -38.34 17.22
C ILE A 68 10.55 -38.09 17.21
N TYR A 69 11.00 -37.00 17.82
CA TYR A 69 12.42 -36.69 17.98
C TYR A 69 13.00 -37.44 19.20
N HIS A 70 14.12 -38.16 19.02
CA HIS A 70 14.83 -38.84 20.12
C HIS A 70 16.36 -38.70 20.01
N PRO A 71 17.01 -37.80 20.76
CA PRO A 71 18.41 -37.95 21.09
C PRO A 71 18.51 -38.61 22.48
N GLY A 72 18.56 -39.94 22.51
CA GLY A 72 19.05 -40.69 23.68
C GLY A 72 18.05 -41.32 24.65
N ASP A 73 16.73 -41.12 24.52
CA ASP A 73 15.73 -41.85 25.31
C ASP A 73 14.47 -42.21 24.51
N PRO A 74 14.27 -43.49 24.13
CA PRO A 74 13.10 -43.98 23.40
C PRO A 74 11.78 -44.01 24.20
N SER A 75 11.79 -43.65 25.50
CA SER A 75 10.60 -43.73 26.37
C SER A 75 9.80 -42.43 26.49
N LEU A 76 10.30 -41.33 25.90
CA LEU A 76 9.62 -40.05 25.84
C LEU A 76 8.93 -39.90 24.47
N GLU A 77 7.69 -40.40 24.34
CA GLU A 77 6.85 -40.12 23.18
C GLU A 77 6.42 -38.64 23.23
N HIS A 78 7.09 -37.77 22.48
CA HIS A 78 6.56 -36.46 22.13
C HIS A 78 5.92 -36.58 20.75
N VAL A 79 4.60 -36.63 20.71
CA VAL A 79 3.84 -36.42 19.48
C VAL A 79 4.00 -34.92 19.16
N GLY A 80 4.85 -34.59 18.18
CA GLY A 80 4.97 -33.23 17.69
C GLY A 80 3.60 -32.73 17.27
N LYS A 81 3.13 -31.63 17.88
CA LYS A 81 2.01 -30.89 17.31
C LYS A 81 2.58 -30.08 16.14
N PRO A 82 1.95 -30.11 14.95
CA PRO A 82 2.30 -29.21 13.87
C PRO A 82 2.41 -27.78 14.38
N ALA A 83 3.44 -27.07 13.92
CA ALA A 83 3.71 -25.70 14.27
C ALA A 83 4.14 -24.92 13.03
N ASN A 84 3.94 -23.61 13.08
CA ASN A 84 4.37 -22.69 12.03
C ASN A 84 5.88 -22.78 11.80
N LEU A 85 6.28 -22.60 10.54
CA LEU A 85 7.67 -22.50 10.13
C LEU A 85 8.07 -21.04 9.99
N TYR A 86 9.26 -20.71 10.48
CA TYR A 86 9.87 -19.39 10.32
C TYR A 86 11.16 -19.55 9.52
N ILE A 87 11.25 -18.87 8.38
CA ILE A 87 12.43 -18.81 7.53
C ILE A 87 12.94 -17.37 7.59
N ILE A 88 14.12 -17.15 8.14
CA ILE A 88 14.71 -15.81 8.31
C ILE A 88 16.00 -15.77 7.52
N MET A 89 16.07 -14.90 6.52
CA MET A 89 17.19 -14.74 5.60
C MET A 89 17.68 -13.29 5.68
N ILE A 90 18.86 -13.05 6.23
CA ILE A 90 19.41 -11.70 6.41
C ILE A 90 20.83 -11.66 5.83
N ASP A 91 21.01 -10.93 4.73
CA ASP A 91 22.31 -10.71 4.09
C ASP A 91 22.18 -9.64 2.99
N HIS A 92 23.11 -9.68 2.05
CA HIS A 92 23.16 -8.97 0.80
C HIS A 92 22.15 -9.50 -0.23
N GLY A 93 21.70 -8.60 -1.09
CA GLY A 93 20.66 -8.89 -2.07
C GLY A 93 20.83 -8.08 -3.34
N LEU A 94 20.34 -8.66 -4.41
CA LEU A 94 20.08 -8.02 -5.69
C LEU A 94 18.61 -8.24 -6.03
N LYS A 95 18.13 -7.50 -7.03
CA LYS A 95 16.87 -7.84 -7.66
C LYS A 95 16.90 -9.30 -8.12
N ASP A 96 15.96 -10.07 -7.58
CA ASP A 96 15.74 -11.51 -7.82
C ASP A 96 16.91 -12.41 -7.40
N ALA A 97 17.69 -12.00 -6.38
CA ALA A 97 18.75 -12.84 -5.83
C ALA A 97 19.13 -12.48 -4.39
N PHE A 98 19.19 -13.48 -3.51
CA PHE A 98 19.67 -13.37 -2.13
C PHE A 98 21.05 -14.04 -2.01
N TYR A 99 22.05 -13.32 -1.51
CA TYR A 99 23.43 -13.82 -1.45
C TYR A 99 23.62 -14.83 -0.31
N ILE A 100 24.30 -15.95 -0.58
CA ILE A 100 24.60 -16.99 0.40
C ILE A 100 26.08 -17.40 0.42
N GLY A 101 26.97 -16.50 0.01
CA GLY A 101 28.42 -16.71 0.04
C GLY A 101 29.02 -17.07 -1.31
N GLU A 102 30.25 -17.60 -1.28
CA GLU A 102 30.96 -18.09 -2.47
C GLU A 102 30.89 -19.62 -2.55
N ASN A 103 30.69 -20.14 -3.76
CA ASN A 103 30.73 -21.58 -4.01
C ASN A 103 32.18 -22.13 -3.96
N GLU A 104 32.35 -23.44 -4.15
CA GLU A 104 33.67 -24.10 -4.14
C GLU A 104 34.67 -23.59 -5.19
N PHE A 105 34.20 -22.78 -6.16
CA PHE A 105 35.01 -22.15 -7.22
C PHE A 105 35.30 -20.67 -6.95
N GLY A 106 34.84 -20.10 -5.84
CA GLY A 106 34.97 -18.68 -5.51
C GLY A 106 34.00 -17.77 -6.29
N GLU A 107 32.90 -18.32 -6.80
CA GLU A 107 31.84 -17.54 -7.46
C GLU A 107 30.69 -17.30 -6.49
N ASN A 108 30.13 -16.09 -6.50
CA ASN A 108 28.97 -15.72 -5.70
C ASN A 108 27.79 -16.69 -5.93
N GLU A 109 27.36 -17.35 -4.86
CA GLU A 109 26.18 -18.21 -4.83
C GLU A 109 24.98 -17.41 -4.31
N VAL A 110 23.85 -17.52 -5.01
CA VAL A 110 22.62 -16.79 -4.68
C VAL A 110 21.42 -17.70 -4.72
N ILE A 111 20.48 -17.52 -3.79
CA ILE A 111 19.14 -18.10 -3.86
C ILE A 111 18.27 -17.20 -4.73
N THR A 112 17.67 -17.74 -5.78
CA THR A 112 16.71 -17.00 -6.62
C THR A 112 15.27 -17.18 -6.12
N PRO A 113 14.34 -16.26 -6.45
CA PRO A 113 12.93 -16.39 -6.09
C PRO A 113 12.30 -17.70 -6.58
N THR A 114 12.64 -18.14 -7.80
CA THR A 114 12.15 -19.41 -8.36
C THR A 114 12.67 -20.64 -7.62
N GLU A 115 13.92 -20.62 -7.14
CA GLU A 115 14.46 -21.72 -6.34
C GLU A 115 13.77 -21.80 -4.98
N LEU A 116 13.61 -20.65 -4.31
CA LEU A 116 12.93 -20.59 -3.01
C LEU A 116 11.47 -21.02 -3.12
N ASP A 117 10.74 -20.53 -4.13
CA ASP A 117 9.36 -20.94 -4.41
C ASP A 117 9.26 -22.46 -4.61
N GLY A 118 10.14 -23.03 -5.44
CA GLY A 118 10.18 -24.48 -5.66
C GLY A 118 10.43 -25.30 -4.39
N TRP A 119 11.24 -24.79 -3.46
CA TRP A 119 11.46 -25.44 -2.16
C TRP A 119 10.25 -25.33 -1.23
N LEU A 120 9.61 -24.16 -1.18
CA LEU A 120 8.38 -23.95 -0.41
C LEU A 120 7.22 -24.82 -0.93
N ASP A 121 7.07 -24.92 -2.25
CA ASP A 121 6.12 -25.81 -2.91
C ASP A 121 6.39 -27.28 -2.58
N THR A 122 7.66 -27.68 -2.63
CA THR A 122 8.07 -29.05 -2.27
C THR A 122 7.72 -29.35 -0.81
N LEU A 123 7.99 -28.43 0.11
CA LEU A 123 7.61 -28.58 1.51
C LEU A 123 6.09 -28.73 1.64
N GLN A 124 5.32 -27.75 1.17
CA GLN A 124 3.86 -27.73 1.36
C GLN A 124 3.15 -28.94 0.75
N THR A 125 3.57 -29.38 -0.43
CA THR A 125 2.99 -30.56 -1.10
C THR A 125 3.38 -31.87 -0.41
N SER A 126 4.44 -31.87 0.40
CA SER A 126 4.91 -33.05 1.13
C SER A 126 4.33 -33.19 2.55
N LEU A 127 3.70 -32.14 3.11
CA LEU A 127 3.13 -32.16 4.46
C LEU A 127 1.97 -33.15 4.59
N GLU A 128 1.99 -33.94 5.66
CA GLU A 128 1.00 -34.98 5.93
C GLU A 128 -0.09 -34.50 6.89
N GLY A 129 -1.34 -34.59 6.43
CA GLY A 129 -2.53 -34.33 7.24
C GLY A 129 -2.92 -32.85 7.33
N THR A 130 -4.20 -32.61 7.63
CA THR A 130 -4.80 -31.27 7.58
C THR A 130 -4.20 -30.32 8.60
N SER A 131 -3.74 -30.81 9.76
CA SER A 131 -3.15 -29.96 10.80
C SER A 131 -1.80 -29.37 10.40
N ALA A 132 -0.97 -30.11 9.66
CA ALA A 132 0.31 -29.61 9.16
C ALA A 132 0.12 -28.67 7.96
N GLN A 133 -0.76 -29.05 7.03
CA GLN A 133 -1.07 -28.25 5.84
C GLN A 133 -1.71 -26.88 6.15
N GLN A 134 -2.30 -26.73 7.34
CA GLN A 134 -2.88 -25.48 7.83
C GLN A 134 -1.90 -24.60 8.62
N GLN A 135 -0.68 -25.05 8.90
CA GLN A 135 0.31 -24.21 9.57
C GLN A 135 0.85 -23.15 8.62
N GLU A 136 1.10 -21.95 9.14
CA GLU A 136 1.69 -20.88 8.36
C GLU A 136 3.19 -21.11 8.12
N ILE A 137 3.65 -20.72 6.93
CA ILE A 137 5.08 -20.60 6.59
C ILE A 137 5.42 -19.12 6.49
N ILE A 138 6.11 -18.61 7.50
CA ILE A 138 6.49 -17.21 7.60
C ILE A 138 7.91 -17.05 7.07
N THR A 139 8.08 -16.32 5.96
CA THR A 139 9.37 -16.07 5.32
C THR A 139 9.74 -14.60 5.45
N MET A 140 10.87 -14.31 6.07
CA MET A 140 11.41 -12.95 6.27
C MET A 140 12.72 -12.80 5.51
N ILE A 141 12.80 -11.77 4.65
CA ILE A 141 13.98 -11.50 3.82
C ILE A 141 14.49 -10.09 4.13
N GLY A 142 15.58 -10.03 4.89
CA GLY A 142 16.33 -8.81 5.21
C GLY A 142 17.47 -8.58 4.22
N ALA A 143 17.17 -8.02 3.05
CA ALA A 143 18.15 -7.74 2.01
C ALA A 143 17.68 -6.62 1.06
N CYS A 144 18.63 -6.02 0.34
CA CYS A 144 18.31 -5.09 -0.75
C CYS A 144 17.44 -5.79 -1.81
N TYR A 145 16.44 -5.08 -2.33
CA TYR A 145 15.49 -5.53 -3.34
C TYR A 145 14.67 -6.77 -2.94
N SER A 146 14.57 -7.05 -1.64
CA SER A 146 13.93 -8.27 -1.12
C SER A 146 12.46 -8.41 -1.55
N GLY A 147 11.74 -7.31 -1.72
CA GLY A 147 10.37 -7.29 -2.26
C GLY A 147 10.23 -7.92 -3.65
N SER A 148 11.31 -8.08 -4.41
CA SER A 148 11.26 -8.75 -5.73
C SER A 148 10.96 -10.26 -5.63
N PHE A 149 11.10 -10.84 -4.44
CA PHE A 149 10.76 -12.24 -4.19
C PHE A 149 9.25 -12.47 -4.09
N ILE A 150 8.47 -11.48 -3.62
CA ILE A 150 7.07 -11.64 -3.22
C ILE A 150 6.23 -12.28 -4.32
N GLU A 151 6.30 -11.76 -5.55
CA GLU A 151 5.51 -12.26 -6.67
C GLU A 151 5.71 -13.77 -6.88
N HIS A 152 6.92 -14.28 -6.63
CA HIS A 152 7.26 -15.68 -6.87
C HIS A 152 6.91 -16.57 -5.68
N ILE A 153 7.18 -16.13 -4.45
CA ILE A 153 7.13 -17.01 -3.28
C ILE A 153 5.81 -16.93 -2.50
N ARG A 154 4.88 -16.04 -2.88
CA ARG A 154 3.52 -16.01 -2.32
C ARG A 154 2.77 -17.32 -2.57
N GLY A 155 1.83 -17.64 -1.69
CA GLY A 155 1.07 -18.89 -1.79
C GLY A 155 0.17 -19.12 -0.58
N PRO A 156 -0.67 -20.17 -0.60
CA PRO A 156 -1.60 -20.44 0.48
C PRO A 156 -0.86 -20.68 1.79
N ASN A 157 -1.34 -20.09 2.89
CA ASN A 157 -0.74 -20.17 4.23
C ASN A 157 0.73 -19.71 4.29
N ARG A 158 1.15 -18.81 3.37
CA ARG A 158 2.47 -18.17 3.43
C ARG A 158 2.30 -16.73 3.89
N VAL A 159 3.17 -16.30 4.80
CA VAL A 159 3.32 -14.89 5.21
C VAL A 159 4.71 -14.45 4.79
N ILE A 160 4.80 -13.48 3.90
CA ILE A 160 6.06 -13.00 3.35
C ILE A 160 6.33 -11.60 3.90
N ILE A 161 7.50 -11.40 4.49
CA ILE A 161 7.95 -10.11 5.00
C ILE A 161 9.28 -9.79 4.34
N THR A 162 9.38 -8.63 3.72
CA THR A 162 10.61 -8.17 3.07
C THR A 162 11.03 -6.83 3.65
N SER A 163 12.32 -6.62 3.85
CA SER A 163 12.81 -5.39 4.47
C SER A 163 12.81 -4.19 3.53
N ALA A 164 12.68 -4.39 2.22
CA ALA A 164 12.64 -3.32 1.23
C ALA A 164 11.78 -3.71 0.03
N ALA A 165 11.23 -2.73 -0.70
CA ALA A 165 10.53 -2.96 -1.94
C ALA A 165 11.47 -3.55 -3.02
N GLY A 166 10.89 -4.15 -4.07
CA GLY A 166 11.66 -4.86 -5.11
C GLY A 166 12.58 -4.00 -5.98
N ASP A 167 12.48 -2.67 -5.85
CA ASP A 167 13.31 -1.65 -6.50
C ASP A 167 14.08 -0.77 -5.49
N GLU A 168 14.06 -1.11 -4.21
CA GLU A 168 14.70 -0.35 -3.14
C GLU A 168 15.83 -1.11 -2.45
N VAL A 169 16.70 -0.35 -1.79
CA VAL A 169 17.80 -0.89 -0.99
C VAL A 169 17.39 -0.95 0.48
N SER A 170 18.03 -1.85 1.23
CA SER A 170 17.79 -1.99 2.66
C SER A 170 18.95 -1.38 3.46
N TYR A 171 18.67 -0.88 4.66
CA TYR A 171 19.62 -0.13 5.47
C TYR A 171 20.06 -0.92 6.70
N ARG A 172 21.31 -0.73 7.10
CA ARG A 172 21.84 -1.22 8.37
C ARG A 172 21.50 -0.24 9.48
N GLY A 173 21.29 -0.78 10.68
CA GLY A 173 21.03 0.01 11.87
C GLY A 173 22.20 0.88 12.35
N PRO A 174 22.01 1.58 13.48
CA PRO A 174 23.03 2.43 14.07
C PRO A 174 24.31 1.65 14.42
N LYS A 175 25.39 2.39 14.68
CA LYS A 175 26.64 1.80 15.18
C LYS A 175 26.36 1.16 16.55
N ASP A 176 26.86 -0.06 16.77
CA ASP A 176 26.59 -0.80 18.01
C ASP A 176 27.86 -1.07 18.82
N THR A 177 28.85 -1.71 18.20
CA THR A 177 30.14 -2.00 18.83
C THR A 177 31.27 -1.91 17.80
N VAL A 178 32.51 -1.88 18.29
CA VAL A 178 33.70 -2.05 17.47
C VAL A 178 34.38 -3.32 17.94
N ASP A 179 34.67 -4.23 17.01
CA ASP A 179 35.37 -5.47 17.35
C ASP A 179 36.86 -5.22 17.71
N ASP A 180 37.54 -6.29 18.14
CA ASP A 180 38.96 -6.23 18.50
C ASP A 180 39.88 -5.82 17.34
N GLU A 181 39.39 -5.88 16.10
CA GLU A 181 40.10 -5.55 14.86
C GLU A 181 39.84 -4.10 14.40
N GLY A 182 38.94 -3.38 15.08
CA GLY A 182 38.57 -2.01 14.76
C GLY A 182 37.42 -1.90 13.75
N THR A 183 36.74 -3.00 13.42
CA THR A 183 35.59 -3.02 12.51
C THR A 183 34.33 -2.58 13.26
N VAL A 184 33.59 -1.64 12.67
CA VAL A 184 32.30 -1.21 13.21
C VAL A 184 31.24 -2.28 12.95
N ILE A 185 30.72 -2.86 14.02
CA ILE A 185 29.55 -3.73 14.04
C ILE A 185 28.32 -2.86 14.25
N ARG A 186 27.25 -3.16 13.50
CA ARG A 186 25.97 -2.46 13.55
C ARG A 186 24.89 -3.37 14.12
N ASP A 187 23.83 -2.78 14.66
CA ASP A 187 22.70 -3.46 15.34
C ASP A 187 21.93 -4.46 14.43
N GLY A 188 22.21 -4.47 13.12
CA GLY A 188 21.67 -5.42 12.15
C GLY A 188 21.13 -4.75 10.88
N GLU A 189 20.26 -5.45 10.16
CA GLU A 189 19.39 -4.84 9.14
C GLU A 189 18.27 -4.11 9.88
N TYR A 190 18.13 -2.81 9.62
CA TYR A 190 17.41 -1.92 10.53
C TYR A 190 15.94 -2.32 10.71
N PHE A 191 15.22 -2.57 9.62
CA PHE A 191 13.82 -2.97 9.69
C PHE A 191 13.65 -4.30 10.43
N ILE A 192 14.45 -5.33 10.08
CA ILE A 192 14.35 -6.64 10.71
C ILE A 192 14.68 -6.55 12.21
N THR A 193 15.67 -5.75 12.58
CA THR A 193 16.01 -5.52 13.99
C THR A 193 14.86 -4.85 14.74
N GLU A 194 14.27 -3.78 14.20
CA GLU A 194 13.11 -3.11 14.82
C GLU A 194 11.88 -4.02 14.90
N PHE A 195 11.66 -4.85 13.88
CA PHE A 195 10.61 -5.86 13.87
C PHE A 195 10.77 -6.85 15.03
N PHE A 196 11.97 -7.41 15.23
CA PHE A 196 12.21 -8.36 16.33
C PHE A 196 12.20 -7.71 17.72
N LYS A 197 12.55 -6.42 17.84
CA LYS A 197 12.34 -5.65 19.09
C LYS A 197 10.85 -5.65 19.50
N LYS A 198 9.94 -5.57 18.52
CA LYS A 198 8.48 -5.60 18.77
C LYS A 198 7.95 -6.99 19.09
N ILE A 199 8.43 -8.00 18.36
CA ILE A 199 8.13 -9.41 18.66
C ILE A 199 8.55 -9.76 20.10
N ARG A 200 9.72 -9.30 20.55
CA ARG A 200 10.24 -9.55 21.90
C ARG A 200 9.28 -9.09 23.01
N ILE A 201 8.50 -8.04 22.78
CA ILE A 201 7.52 -7.52 23.74
C ILE A 201 6.10 -8.07 23.52
N GLY A 202 5.96 -9.11 22.68
CA GLY A 202 4.72 -9.84 22.48
C GLY A 202 3.74 -9.22 21.50
N LYS A 203 4.20 -8.29 20.63
CA LYS A 203 3.37 -7.78 19.53
C LYS A 203 3.15 -8.87 18.48
N SER A 204 2.00 -8.83 17.79
CA SER A 204 1.77 -9.68 16.63
C SER A 204 2.66 -9.30 15.45
N ILE A 205 2.68 -10.14 14.41
CA ILE A 205 3.43 -9.87 13.17
C ILE A 205 2.98 -8.54 12.57
N LYS A 206 1.66 -8.32 12.40
CA LYS A 206 1.11 -7.05 11.91
C LYS A 206 1.60 -5.85 12.73
N GLN A 207 1.40 -5.89 14.05
CA GLN A 207 1.78 -4.78 14.93
C GLN A 207 3.30 -4.51 14.94
N SER A 208 4.09 -5.58 14.81
CA SER A 208 5.55 -5.49 14.74
C SER A 208 6.01 -4.88 13.43
N PHE A 209 5.38 -5.29 12.32
CA PHE A 209 5.61 -4.76 10.99
C PHE A 209 5.28 -3.26 10.91
N GLU A 210 4.07 -2.85 11.33
CA GLU A 210 3.65 -1.43 11.32
C GLU A 210 4.61 -0.55 12.12
N SER A 211 4.99 -1.00 13.32
CA SER A 211 5.92 -0.23 14.17
C SER A 211 7.32 -0.14 13.57
N ALA A 212 7.81 -1.22 12.96
CA ALA A 212 9.14 -1.27 12.37
C ALA A 212 9.21 -0.48 11.05
N CYS A 213 8.14 -0.48 10.25
CA CYS A 213 8.01 0.37 9.07
C CYS A 213 8.10 1.85 9.45
N ALA A 214 7.29 2.30 10.42
CA ALA A 214 7.31 3.70 10.86
C ALA A 214 8.70 4.17 11.32
N LEU A 215 9.43 3.32 12.06
CA LEU A 215 10.81 3.65 12.47
C LEU A 215 11.78 3.64 11.28
N THR A 216 11.62 2.69 10.34
CA THR A 216 12.44 2.57 9.11
C THR A 216 12.25 3.78 8.21
N GLU A 217 11.03 4.27 8.06
CA GLU A 217 10.71 5.44 7.26
C GLU A 217 11.30 6.71 7.88
N ILE A 218 11.20 6.87 9.21
CA ILE A 218 11.86 7.99 9.92
C ILE A 218 13.39 7.93 9.73
N PHE A 219 13.99 6.76 9.94
CA PHE A 219 15.43 6.55 9.84
C PHE A 219 15.90 6.88 8.42
N THR A 220 15.25 6.30 7.40
CA THR A 220 15.67 6.38 5.99
C THR A 220 15.03 7.51 5.20
N SER A 221 14.31 8.41 5.88
CA SER A 221 13.80 9.65 5.30
C SER A 221 14.91 10.47 4.63
N SER A 222 14.63 11.00 3.43
CA SER A 222 15.54 11.93 2.77
C SER A 222 15.21 13.38 3.17
N ASN A 223 16.21 14.10 3.65
CA ASN A 223 16.11 15.55 3.94
C ASN A 223 16.21 16.40 2.65
N VAL A 224 16.06 15.79 1.47
CA VAL A 224 16.28 16.43 0.17
C VAL A 224 15.07 16.20 -0.70
N GLU A 225 14.34 17.26 -1.00
CA GLU A 225 13.40 17.25 -2.11
C GLU A 225 14.17 17.18 -3.42
N VAL A 226 14.53 15.98 -3.85
CA VAL A 226 14.81 15.75 -5.26
C VAL A 226 13.51 15.23 -5.88
N TYR A 227 12.68 16.19 -6.28
CA TYR A 227 11.65 16.00 -7.30
C TYR A 227 12.35 15.55 -8.60
N ASN A 228 12.63 14.25 -8.73
CA ASN A 228 12.99 13.62 -9.99
C ASN A 228 11.85 12.71 -10.40
N ALA A 229 11.17 13.13 -11.45
CA ALA A 229 9.93 12.59 -12.00
C ALA A 229 10.04 11.18 -12.62
N THR A 230 10.72 10.24 -11.94
CA THR A 230 10.77 8.82 -12.30
C THR A 230 10.68 7.86 -11.10
N SER A 231 10.26 8.34 -9.93
CA SER A 231 9.94 7.54 -8.73
C SER A 231 8.72 8.14 -8.02
N LEU A 232 7.65 8.39 -8.77
CA LEU A 232 6.48 9.09 -8.27
C LEU A 232 5.76 8.19 -7.24
N LEU A 233 5.86 8.57 -5.96
CA LEU A 233 4.79 8.47 -4.95
C LEU A 233 4.29 7.07 -4.54
N ARG A 234 5.20 6.15 -4.25
CA ARG A 234 4.83 5.10 -3.31
C ARG A 234 5.23 5.60 -1.92
N TYR A 235 4.24 5.67 -1.00
CA TYR A 235 4.38 5.89 0.45
C TYR A 235 4.38 7.33 1.00
N ASN A 236 4.49 8.37 0.15
CA ASN A 236 4.28 9.80 0.49
C ASN A 236 5.02 10.34 1.75
N ASP A 237 6.12 9.70 2.14
CA ASP A 237 6.83 9.92 3.41
C ASP A 237 8.32 10.32 3.24
N LYS A 238 8.76 10.51 1.98
CA LYS A 238 10.16 10.83 1.59
C LYS A 238 11.18 9.78 2.06
N SER A 239 10.75 8.58 2.47
CA SER A 239 11.62 7.46 2.86
C SER A 239 12.30 6.80 1.66
N ARG A 240 13.40 6.08 1.92
CA ARG A 240 14.18 5.33 0.90
C ARG A 240 14.08 3.82 1.06
N GLN A 241 13.42 3.35 2.12
CA GLN A 241 13.22 1.94 2.39
C GLN A 241 11.79 1.71 2.86
N HIS A 242 11.06 0.89 2.11
CA HIS A 242 9.69 0.51 2.42
C HIS A 242 9.61 -1.01 2.51
N PRO A 243 9.56 -1.55 3.73
CA PRO A 243 9.31 -2.97 3.94
C PRO A 243 7.93 -3.36 3.40
N LEU A 244 7.76 -4.59 2.93
CA LEU A 244 6.47 -5.09 2.43
C LEU A 244 6.07 -6.37 3.16
N LEU A 245 4.79 -6.49 3.46
CA LEU A 245 4.15 -7.69 3.98
C LEU A 245 3.12 -8.19 2.95
N GLU A 246 3.12 -9.50 2.71
CA GLU A 246 2.14 -10.20 1.88
C GLU A 246 1.63 -11.42 2.65
N ASP A 247 0.33 -11.52 2.91
CA ASP A 247 -0.22 -12.64 3.70
C ASP A 247 -1.56 -13.21 3.24
N ASP A 248 -2.16 -12.73 2.15
CA ASP A 248 -3.49 -13.13 1.68
C ASP A 248 -3.52 -13.70 0.24
N ASN A 249 -2.40 -13.61 -0.47
CA ASN A 249 -2.19 -14.05 -1.84
C ASN A 249 -3.16 -13.40 -2.85
N GLU A 250 -3.56 -12.15 -2.62
CA GLU A 250 -4.52 -11.43 -3.47
C GLU A 250 -3.89 -10.75 -4.69
N GLY A 251 -2.58 -10.47 -4.65
CA GLY A 251 -1.87 -9.76 -5.71
C GLY A 251 -0.40 -10.20 -5.86
N PRO A 252 0.32 -9.68 -6.86
CA PRO A 252 1.76 -9.93 -6.99
C PRO A 252 2.61 -8.98 -6.13
N TRP A 253 1.98 -8.17 -5.28
CA TRP A 253 2.63 -7.11 -4.50
C TRP A 253 2.21 -7.25 -3.05
N GLY A 254 3.17 -7.16 -2.13
CA GLY A 254 2.86 -6.90 -0.73
C GLY A 254 2.68 -5.41 -0.47
N SER A 255 2.22 -5.08 0.74
CA SER A 255 1.96 -3.72 1.19
C SER A 255 2.83 -3.32 2.38
N ASN A 256 3.22 -2.04 2.45
CA ASN A 256 3.73 -1.44 3.67
C ASN A 256 2.60 -0.75 4.48
N ASP A 257 1.42 -0.59 3.86
CA ASP A 257 0.21 -0.04 4.43
C ASP A 257 -0.76 -1.20 4.71
N LEU A 258 -0.90 -1.54 5.99
CA LEU A 258 -1.75 -2.66 6.45
C LEU A 258 -3.09 -2.17 7.02
N PHE A 259 -3.54 -0.98 6.65
CA PHE A 259 -4.83 -0.47 7.11
C PHE A 259 -6.01 -1.20 6.44
N ASP A 260 -5.77 -2.03 5.41
CA ASP A 260 -6.80 -2.89 4.86
C ASP A 260 -7.11 -4.10 5.76
N PRO A 261 -8.30 -4.18 6.37
CA PRO A 261 -8.65 -5.34 7.18
C PRO A 261 -8.93 -6.61 6.36
N ASN A 262 -9.10 -6.50 5.03
CA ASN A 262 -9.18 -7.66 4.14
C ASN A 262 -7.96 -7.83 3.24
N GLY A 263 -6.99 -6.91 3.29
CA GLY A 263 -5.77 -7.00 2.52
C GLY A 263 -4.61 -7.53 3.38
N ASP A 264 -3.40 -7.23 2.93
CA ASP A 264 -2.17 -7.56 3.64
C ASP A 264 -2.21 -7.15 5.11
N GLY A 265 -1.79 -8.07 5.97
CA GLY A 265 -1.75 -7.93 7.41
C GLY A 265 -2.96 -8.54 8.12
N SER A 266 -4.03 -8.85 7.39
CA SER A 266 -5.25 -9.44 7.96
C SER A 266 -4.98 -10.82 8.56
N ASN A 267 -4.25 -11.69 7.85
CA ASN A 267 -3.95 -13.05 8.30
C ASN A 267 -2.86 -13.08 9.38
N SER A 268 -2.02 -12.04 9.45
CA SER A 268 -0.93 -11.90 10.42
C SER A 268 -1.27 -11.02 11.63
N ALA A 269 -2.52 -10.54 11.74
CA ALA A 269 -3.00 -9.70 12.83
C ALA A 269 -2.88 -10.37 14.21
N ASP A 270 -3.13 -11.68 14.27
CA ASP A 270 -3.10 -12.49 15.50
C ASP A 270 -1.89 -13.44 15.58
N LEU A 271 -1.07 -13.50 14.52
CA LEU A 271 0.12 -14.35 14.50
C LEU A 271 1.22 -13.74 15.38
N VAL A 272 1.78 -14.55 16.27
CA VAL A 272 2.92 -14.17 17.12
C VAL A 272 4.06 -15.16 16.95
N ILE A 273 5.29 -14.68 17.10
CA ILE A 273 6.48 -15.52 17.09
C ILE A 273 6.86 -15.81 18.55
N GLY A 274 6.80 -17.09 18.95
CA GLY A 274 6.99 -17.52 20.34
C GLY A 274 5.67 -17.96 21.00
N THR A 275 5.55 -17.84 22.32
CA THR A 275 4.28 -18.15 23.01
C THR A 275 3.66 -16.92 23.64
N THR A 276 2.34 -16.84 23.57
CA THR A 276 1.47 -15.77 24.05
C THR A 276 1.36 -15.65 25.59
N TYR A 277 2.12 -16.43 26.36
CA TYR A 277 1.87 -16.61 27.79
C TYR A 277 2.95 -16.00 28.69
N GLN A 278 2.64 -14.80 29.20
CA GLN A 278 3.01 -14.31 30.53
C GLN A 278 4.48 -14.52 30.95
N ILE A 279 5.37 -13.63 30.52
CA ILE A 279 6.44 -13.19 31.42
C ILE A 279 6.07 -11.80 31.92
N VAL A 280 5.50 -11.79 33.11
CA VAL A 280 5.11 -10.63 33.91
C VAL A 280 6.31 -9.84 34.45
N ASN A 281 7.49 -10.09 33.88
CA ASN A 281 8.64 -9.21 33.98
C ASN A 281 8.92 -8.78 32.55
N ALA A 282 8.16 -7.81 32.04
CA ALA A 282 8.71 -6.97 30.99
C ALA A 282 10.07 -6.52 31.56
N TYR A 283 11.17 -7.02 30.99
CA TYR A 283 12.43 -6.31 31.10
C TYR A 283 12.07 -4.85 30.81
N ASP A 284 12.48 -3.88 31.64
CA ASP A 284 12.28 -2.47 31.30
C ASP A 284 13.07 -2.24 30.01
N VAL A 285 12.44 -2.47 28.85
CA VAL A 285 13.09 -2.43 27.55
C VAL A 285 13.76 -1.08 27.44
N VAL A 286 15.06 -1.08 27.16
CA VAL A 286 15.82 0.16 27.05
C VAL A 286 15.11 1.14 26.12
N SER A 287 14.90 2.36 26.60
CA SER A 287 14.13 3.37 25.89
C SER A 287 14.70 4.76 26.15
N VAL A 288 14.76 5.57 25.09
CA VAL A 288 14.87 7.01 25.18
C VAL A 288 13.46 7.57 25.40
N ASN A 289 13.23 8.20 26.55
CA ASN A 289 11.90 8.62 26.99
C ASN A 289 11.55 10.02 26.50
N GLN A 290 12.50 10.95 26.62
CA GLN A 290 12.36 12.34 26.19
C GLN A 290 13.66 12.81 25.56
N VAL A 291 13.55 13.77 24.67
CA VAL A 291 14.66 14.43 23.98
C VAL A 291 14.43 15.94 23.98
N ALA A 292 15.46 16.71 23.62
CA ALA A 292 15.34 18.14 23.41
C ALA A 292 14.23 18.48 22.41
N ASN A 293 13.56 19.62 22.65
CA ASN A 293 12.67 20.23 21.66
C ASN A 293 13.47 20.64 20.41
N THR A 294 12.77 20.94 19.31
CA THR A 294 13.38 21.52 18.11
C THR A 294 14.26 22.74 18.44
N ILE A 295 15.47 22.77 17.89
CA ILE A 295 16.48 23.82 18.07
C ILE A 295 16.58 24.68 16.81
N PHE A 296 16.71 25.99 16.98
CA PHE A 296 16.86 26.95 15.88
C PHE A 296 18.18 27.70 16.02
N LEU A 297 19.04 27.57 15.01
CA LEU A 297 20.35 28.21 14.95
C LEU A 297 20.33 29.36 13.95
N GLU A 298 20.85 30.51 14.38
CA GLU A 298 21.01 31.70 13.55
C GLU A 298 22.09 31.50 12.46
N GLU A 299 22.15 32.39 11.45
CA GLU A 299 23.13 32.32 10.33
C GLU A 299 24.59 32.11 10.81
N GLY A 300 24.95 32.67 11.96
CA GLY A 300 26.30 32.62 12.53
C GLY A 300 26.58 31.51 13.55
N GLU A 301 25.60 30.67 13.90
CA GLU A 301 25.71 29.66 14.96
C GLU A 301 25.90 28.25 14.38
N ASP A 302 27.08 27.65 14.55
CA ASP A 302 27.38 26.32 13.99
C ASP A 302 27.42 25.23 15.07
N TRP A 303 26.90 25.55 16.27
CA TRP A 303 26.90 24.69 17.45
C TRP A 303 25.67 24.93 18.34
N THR A 304 25.34 23.96 19.20
CA THR A 304 24.30 24.09 20.25
C THR A 304 24.74 23.39 21.55
N ASP A 305 24.25 23.85 22.70
CA ASP A 305 24.32 23.16 24.00
C ASP A 305 22.94 22.67 24.47
N GLU A 306 21.93 22.72 23.59
CA GLU A 306 20.53 22.44 23.94
C GLU A 306 20.11 20.98 23.69
N LEU A 307 20.99 20.13 23.13
CA LEU A 307 20.71 18.71 22.96
C LEU A 307 20.77 17.97 24.30
N TRP A 308 19.67 17.30 24.66
CA TRP A 308 19.58 16.46 25.83
C TRP A 308 18.60 15.30 25.62
N ALA A 309 18.75 14.24 26.41
CA ALA A 309 17.80 13.12 26.42
C ALA A 309 17.66 12.50 27.82
N THR A 310 16.48 11.96 28.13
CA THR A 310 16.27 11.09 29.29
C THR A 310 16.04 9.66 28.81
N ALA A 311 16.51 8.70 29.59
CA ALA A 311 16.35 7.28 29.31
C ALA A 311 15.98 6.52 30.58
N ASN A 312 15.47 5.30 30.44
CA ASN A 312 15.09 4.48 31.60
C ASN A 312 16.33 3.91 32.33
N LYS A 313 16.11 3.21 33.46
CA LYS A 313 17.18 2.87 34.42
C LYS A 313 18.13 1.74 33.97
N GLN A 314 17.91 1.10 32.82
CA GLN A 314 18.69 -0.05 32.37
C GLN A 314 19.83 0.29 31.40
N VAL A 315 20.29 1.55 31.39
CA VAL A 315 21.16 2.06 30.33
C VAL A 315 22.66 2.04 30.68
N ILE A 316 23.51 1.62 29.74
CA ILE A 316 24.98 1.85 29.77
C ILE A 316 25.32 3.21 29.18
N THR A 317 24.81 3.44 27.97
CA THR A 317 25.30 4.45 27.05
C THR A 317 24.09 5.00 26.31
N VAL A 318 24.01 6.32 26.25
CA VAL A 318 23.12 7.04 25.34
C VAL A 318 24.01 7.75 24.33
N TRP A 319 23.65 7.71 23.05
CA TRP A 319 24.36 8.44 22.01
C TRP A 319 23.38 9.10 21.06
N CYS A 320 23.88 10.05 20.29
CA CYS A 320 23.15 10.58 19.17
C CYS A 320 23.95 10.50 17.88
N GLU A 321 23.25 10.39 16.76
CA GLU A 321 23.78 10.49 15.41
C GLU A 321 23.11 11.67 14.71
N ILE A 322 23.87 12.50 13.99
CA ILE A 322 23.36 13.71 13.35
C ILE A 322 23.36 13.55 11.84
N LYS A 323 22.16 13.58 11.24
CA LYS A 323 21.96 13.58 9.78
C LYS A 323 21.91 15.02 9.26
N PRO A 324 22.87 15.45 8.41
CA PRO A 324 22.90 16.81 7.90
C PRO A 324 21.80 17.10 6.87
N PRO A 325 21.54 18.38 6.54
CA PRO A 325 20.71 18.72 5.39
C PRO A 325 21.40 18.25 4.12
N TYR A 326 20.62 17.99 3.07
CA TYR A 326 21.16 17.53 1.79
C TYR A 326 21.89 16.17 1.86
N PHE A 327 21.65 15.40 2.92
CA PHE A 327 22.26 14.07 3.08
C PHE A 327 21.79 13.13 1.98
N ASP A 328 22.71 12.81 1.06
CA ASP A 328 22.43 11.89 -0.03
C ASP A 328 22.55 10.45 0.47
N LEU A 329 21.40 9.79 0.55
CA LEU A 329 21.32 8.37 0.79
C LEU A 329 21.72 7.65 -0.51
N ILE A 330 23.03 7.54 -0.76
CA ILE A 330 23.55 6.89 -1.96
C ILE A 330 23.24 5.40 -1.90
N GLY A 331 22.25 4.96 -2.69
CA GLY A 331 22.01 3.55 -3.02
C GLY A 331 22.92 3.11 -4.17
N GLY A 332 23.63 1.99 -3.99
CA GLY A 332 24.35 1.37 -5.10
C GLY A 332 25.28 0.24 -4.67
N GLY A 333 24.90 -1.00 -4.98
CA GLY A 333 25.75 -2.18 -4.77
C GLY A 333 24.96 -3.45 -4.47
N HIS A 334 25.68 -4.53 -4.18
CA HIS A 334 25.13 -5.79 -3.68
C HIS A 334 24.81 -5.73 -2.18
N SER A 335 25.39 -4.76 -1.47
CA SER A 335 25.36 -4.68 -0.01
C SER A 335 24.27 -3.74 0.51
N GLN A 336 23.79 -4.04 1.71
CA GLN A 336 22.94 -3.16 2.50
C GLN A 336 23.64 -1.82 2.73
N VAL A 337 22.87 -0.73 2.69
CA VAL A 337 23.39 0.63 2.79
C VAL A 337 23.62 1.00 4.25
N THR A 338 24.69 1.74 4.53
CA THR A 338 24.94 2.33 5.85
C THR A 338 24.70 3.82 5.81
N MET A 339 24.02 4.39 6.82
CA MET A 339 23.97 5.85 6.95
C MET A 339 25.33 6.45 7.30
N ASP A 340 26.14 5.71 8.05
CA ASP A 340 27.50 6.10 8.45
C ASP A 340 27.62 7.53 8.98
N LEU A 341 26.69 7.89 9.86
CA LEU A 341 26.69 9.18 10.57
C LEU A 341 27.74 9.18 11.69
N ASP A 342 28.17 10.37 12.07
CA ASP A 342 29.04 10.56 13.23
C ASP A 342 28.25 10.27 14.51
N GLU A 343 28.88 9.47 15.39
CA GLU A 343 28.33 9.08 16.69
C GLU A 343 28.87 10.00 17.78
N TYR A 344 27.98 10.58 18.56
CA TYR A 344 28.30 11.41 19.72
C TYR A 344 27.81 10.70 20.98
N LEU A 345 28.75 10.28 21.83
CA LEU A 345 28.43 9.66 23.11
C LEU A 345 27.92 10.73 24.09
N GLY A 346 26.78 10.46 24.71
CA GLY A 346 26.21 11.32 25.73
C GLY A 346 26.95 11.17 27.05
N CYS A 347 26.89 12.22 27.87
CA CYS A 347 27.32 12.23 29.26
C CYS A 347 26.09 12.44 30.17
N PHE A 348 25.98 11.67 31.26
CA PHE A 348 24.88 11.83 32.23
C PHE A 348 25.17 12.93 33.25
N ILE A 349 24.26 13.91 33.35
CA ILE A 349 24.31 15.02 34.29
C ILE A 349 23.41 14.72 35.48
N GLU A 350 23.99 14.32 36.62
CA GLU A 350 23.25 13.89 37.82
C GLU A 350 22.28 14.96 38.35
N GLU A 351 22.68 16.23 38.32
CA GLU A 351 21.87 17.35 38.84
C GLU A 351 20.59 17.58 38.02
N MET A 352 20.64 17.29 36.72
CA MET A 352 19.53 17.49 35.79
C MET A 352 18.78 16.19 35.47
N GLY A 353 19.35 15.03 35.83
CA GLY A 353 18.74 13.72 35.60
C GLY A 353 18.62 13.35 34.11
N ARG A 354 19.51 13.87 33.26
CA ARG A 354 19.48 13.70 31.80
C ARG A 354 20.87 13.53 31.20
N TRP A 355 20.94 13.02 29.98
CA TRP A 355 22.15 12.94 29.16
C TRP A 355 22.28 14.19 28.29
N GLU A 356 23.50 14.70 28.13
CA GLU A 356 23.86 15.87 27.30
C GLU A 356 25.10 15.56 26.44
N TRP A 357 25.39 16.38 25.43
CA TRP A 357 26.45 16.13 24.44
C TRP A 357 27.44 17.30 24.30
N SER A 358 28.72 16.96 24.08
CA SER A 358 29.82 17.91 23.86
C SER A 358 30.80 17.44 22.78
N GLU A 359 31.46 18.39 22.08
CA GLU A 359 32.39 18.13 20.96
C GLU A 359 33.59 17.22 21.27
N GLU A 360 34.06 17.19 22.52
CA GLU A 360 35.14 16.30 22.90
C GLU A 360 34.57 15.04 23.55
N ASN A 361 34.66 13.92 22.83
CA ASN A 361 34.43 12.54 23.27
C ASN A 361 35.39 12.17 24.42
N THR A 362 35.30 12.93 25.52
CA THR A 362 36.13 12.87 26.70
C THR A 362 35.28 12.35 27.85
N SER A 363 35.89 11.51 28.67
CA SER A 363 35.24 10.87 29.82
C SER A 363 34.94 11.83 30.98
N ILE A 364 34.94 13.15 30.73
CA ILE A 364 34.76 14.18 31.75
C ILE A 364 33.59 15.07 31.35
N CYS A 365 32.49 14.87 32.06
CA CYS A 365 31.30 15.70 32.05
C CYS A 365 31.60 17.10 32.63
N GLU A 366 32.05 18.05 31.81
CA GLU A 366 32.06 19.46 32.17
C GLU A 366 30.87 20.17 31.50
N SER A 367 30.05 20.83 32.31
CA SER A 367 28.71 21.36 32.01
C SER A 367 28.64 22.54 31.02
N SER A 368 29.55 22.64 30.04
CA SER A 368 29.62 23.83 29.17
C SER A 368 30.36 23.60 27.84
N GLN A 369 30.15 22.46 27.19
CA GLN A 369 30.77 22.21 25.89
C GLN A 369 29.72 21.88 24.83
N ASN A 370 29.81 22.60 23.73
CA ASN A 370 28.82 22.65 22.66
C ASN A 370 29.01 21.48 21.70
N ILE A 371 27.93 21.02 21.05
CA ILE A 371 27.99 20.15 19.88
C ILE A 371 28.01 20.98 18.61
N GLY A 372 29.05 20.86 17.79
CA GLY A 372 29.18 21.54 16.51
C GLY A 372 28.82 20.67 15.31
N GLY A 373 29.09 21.18 14.10
CA GLY A 373 28.84 20.48 12.83
C GLY A 373 27.66 21.03 12.02
N PHE A 374 26.92 21.99 12.58
CA PHE A 374 25.76 22.64 11.96
C PHE A 374 26.15 23.75 10.97
N THR A 375 27.08 23.43 10.07
CA THR A 375 27.74 24.41 9.19
C THR A 375 26.96 24.76 7.93
N SER A 376 26.02 23.92 7.50
CA SER A 376 25.24 24.11 6.28
C SER A 376 23.82 24.55 6.65
N PRO A 377 23.28 25.63 6.08
CA PRO A 377 21.88 25.97 6.28
C PRO A 377 20.95 24.83 5.83
N GLY A 378 19.95 24.55 6.64
CA GLY A 378 18.97 23.50 6.39
C GLY A 378 18.54 22.78 7.67
N THR A 379 17.74 21.73 7.49
CA THR A 379 17.24 20.87 8.58
C THR A 379 18.19 19.70 8.82
N TYR A 380 18.70 19.62 10.04
CA TYR A 380 19.40 18.46 10.57
C TYR A 380 18.43 17.60 11.37
N GLN A 381 18.53 16.28 11.22
CA GLN A 381 17.80 15.33 12.05
C GLN A 381 18.77 14.70 13.04
N VAL A 382 18.45 14.72 14.32
CA VAL A 382 19.25 14.10 15.38
C VAL A 382 18.54 12.84 15.82
N PHE A 383 19.19 11.69 15.67
CA PHE A 383 18.72 10.41 16.17
C PHE A 383 19.30 10.14 17.54
N TYR A 384 18.48 9.72 18.50
CA TYR A 384 18.91 9.33 19.84
C TYR A 384 18.69 7.84 20.05
N PHE A 385 19.69 7.19 20.61
CA PHE A 385 19.65 5.77 20.94
C PHE A 385 20.19 5.55 22.35
N ALA A 386 19.73 4.48 22.99
CA ALA A 386 20.22 4.01 24.27
C ALA A 386 20.50 2.51 24.22
N LYS A 387 21.58 2.08 24.90
CA LYS A 387 21.98 0.66 24.97
C LYS A 387 21.85 0.11 26.38
N ASP A 388 21.26 -1.08 26.50
CA ASP A 388 21.01 -1.77 27.76
C ASP A 388 22.30 -2.34 28.37
N LYS A 389 22.42 -2.27 29.71
CA LYS A 389 23.58 -2.75 30.48
C LYS A 389 23.68 -4.24 30.70
N ILE A 390 22.57 -4.93 30.59
CA ILE A 390 22.42 -6.31 30.97
C ILE A 390 22.50 -7.20 29.74
N ASP A 391 21.76 -6.86 28.69
CA ASP A 391 21.65 -7.70 27.49
C ASP A 391 22.23 -7.06 26.23
N GLY A 392 22.63 -5.79 26.28
CA GLY A 392 23.20 -5.07 25.15
C GLY A 392 22.20 -4.66 24.07
N ALA A 393 20.88 -4.77 24.33
CA ALA A 393 19.87 -4.33 23.39
C ALA A 393 19.97 -2.81 23.12
N VAL A 394 19.65 -2.40 21.90
CA VAL A 394 19.54 -0.98 21.51
C VAL A 394 18.07 -0.57 21.50
N SER A 395 17.78 0.64 21.97
CA SER A 395 16.42 1.19 22.01
C SER A 395 15.86 1.43 20.60
N ASP A 396 14.55 1.68 20.53
CA ASP A 396 13.97 2.40 19.40
C ASP A 396 14.65 3.77 19.24
N LEU A 397 14.66 4.31 18.02
CA LEU A 397 15.11 5.68 17.81
C LEU A 397 14.10 6.69 18.41
N LYS A 398 14.63 7.81 18.86
CA LYS A 398 13.90 9.07 19.06
C LYS A 398 14.57 10.16 18.25
N THR A 399 13.82 11.18 17.83
CA THR A 399 14.37 12.26 17.01
C THR A 399 14.10 13.63 17.58
N THR A 400 15.02 14.56 17.35
CA THR A 400 14.74 16.00 17.35
C THR A 400 15.29 16.65 16.08
N TRP A 401 14.88 17.88 15.82
CA TRP A 401 15.30 18.66 14.66
C TRP A 401 16.20 19.83 15.08
N VAL A 402 17.22 20.11 14.29
CA VAL A 402 18.01 21.35 14.39
C VAL A 402 17.92 22.08 13.06
N TYR A 403 17.29 23.25 13.07
CA TYR A 403 17.18 24.11 11.89
C TYR A 403 18.32 25.13 11.90
N LYS A 404 19.08 25.18 10.81
CA LYS A 404 20.12 26.18 10.60
C LYS A 404 19.67 27.22 9.59
N ALA A 405 19.57 28.47 10.05
CA ALA A 405 19.06 29.58 9.27
C ALA A 405 19.91 29.88 8.01
N LYS A 406 19.21 30.19 6.92
CA LYS A 406 19.79 30.65 5.67
C LYS A 406 19.61 32.16 5.53
N LYS A 407 20.67 32.84 5.12
CA LYS A 407 20.63 34.28 4.89
C LYS A 407 19.58 34.66 3.84
N GLY A 408 18.69 35.58 4.22
CA GLY A 408 17.68 36.14 3.32
C GLY A 408 16.49 35.22 3.07
N ASN A 409 16.33 34.18 3.89
CA ASN A 409 15.17 33.29 3.90
C ASN A 409 13.93 34.01 4.46
N SER A 410 12.77 33.78 3.84
CA SER A 410 11.47 34.26 4.29
C SER A 410 10.71 33.13 4.95
N ALA A 411 9.96 33.41 6.01
CA ALA A 411 9.07 32.42 6.59
C ALA A 411 7.86 32.13 5.67
N PRO A 412 7.20 30.97 5.84
CA PRO A 412 5.94 30.65 5.17
C PRO A 412 4.89 31.76 5.31
N ASN A 413 3.95 31.86 4.38
CA ASN A 413 2.88 32.86 4.46
C ASN A 413 1.95 32.60 5.66
N SER A 414 1.23 33.63 6.10
CA SER A 414 0.24 33.51 7.18
C SER A 414 -0.94 32.61 6.78
N PHE A 415 -1.43 31.85 7.75
CA PHE A 415 -2.55 30.91 7.64
C PHE A 415 -3.34 30.89 8.95
N SER A 416 -4.55 30.33 8.93
CA SER A 416 -5.49 30.39 10.06
C SER A 416 -5.96 29.00 10.51
N LEU A 417 -6.34 28.87 11.78
CA LEU A 417 -7.01 27.67 12.27
C LEU A 417 -8.44 27.57 11.73
N ILE A 418 -8.89 26.35 11.42
CA ILE A 418 -10.23 26.06 10.91
C ILE A 418 -11.09 25.38 11.99
N SER A 419 -10.57 24.34 12.65
CA SER A 419 -11.31 23.53 13.63
C SER A 419 -10.37 22.90 14.67
N PRO A 420 -10.77 22.75 15.93
CA PRO A 420 -12.05 23.14 16.53
C PRO A 420 -12.19 24.66 16.69
N VAL A 421 -13.42 25.15 16.50
CA VAL A 421 -13.77 26.54 16.83
C VAL A 421 -14.10 26.64 18.32
N ALA A 422 -13.74 27.77 18.93
CA ALA A 422 -14.01 28.03 20.35
C ALA A 422 -15.51 27.83 20.67
N GLU A 423 -15.79 27.30 21.87
CA GLU A 423 -17.12 27.00 22.45
C GLU A 423 -17.71 25.59 22.23
N ASN A 424 -17.05 24.68 21.49
CA ASN A 424 -17.50 23.28 21.40
C ASN A 424 -16.87 22.39 22.48
N SER A 425 -17.65 21.45 23.03
CA SER A 425 -17.10 20.26 23.70
C SER A 425 -16.76 19.22 22.64
N GLU A 426 -15.49 18.84 22.60
CA GLU A 426 -14.90 17.90 21.66
C GLU A 426 -14.58 16.59 22.39
N ARG A 427 -14.33 15.51 21.66
CA ARG A 427 -13.88 14.24 22.26
C ARG A 427 -12.37 14.30 22.54
N THR A 428 -11.84 13.36 23.32
CA THR A 428 -10.38 13.16 23.43
C THR A 428 -9.74 12.57 22.17
N THR A 429 -10.56 12.26 21.16
CA THR A 429 -10.12 11.99 19.80
C THR A 429 -10.81 13.00 18.88
N LEU A 430 -10.08 14.02 18.43
CA LEU A 430 -10.62 15.14 17.66
C LEU A 430 -9.72 15.54 16.49
N LEU A 431 -10.31 16.21 15.50
CA LEU A 431 -9.61 16.77 14.35
C LEU A 431 -9.14 18.19 14.66
N LEU A 432 -7.84 18.41 14.52
CA LEU A 432 -7.22 19.72 14.40
C LEU A 432 -7.03 20.01 12.91
N ASP A 433 -7.61 21.11 12.43
CA ASP A 433 -7.64 21.49 11.02
C ASP A 433 -7.27 22.97 10.86
N TRP A 434 -6.47 23.29 9.85
CA TRP A 434 -5.98 24.63 9.57
C TRP A 434 -5.83 24.88 8.06
N GLU A 435 -5.80 26.16 7.67
CA GLU A 435 -5.55 26.56 6.30
C GLU A 435 -4.14 26.13 5.88
N ASP A 436 -4.02 25.58 4.67
CA ASP A 436 -2.72 25.33 4.07
C ASP A 436 -1.99 26.65 3.78
N THR A 437 -0.67 26.62 3.79
CA THR A 437 0.19 27.77 3.48
C THR A 437 1.11 27.49 2.30
N ASN A 438 1.88 28.49 1.88
CA ASN A 438 2.97 28.34 0.94
C ASN A 438 4.14 29.21 1.35
N ASP A 439 5.32 28.74 0.99
CA ASP A 439 6.56 29.47 1.24
C ASP A 439 6.85 30.48 0.11
N PRO A 440 7.13 31.76 0.41
CA PRO A 440 7.42 32.78 -0.60
C PRO A 440 8.66 32.50 -1.46
N ASP A 441 9.64 31.79 -0.91
CA ASP A 441 10.90 31.41 -1.56
C ASP A 441 10.78 30.06 -2.28
N GLY A 442 9.63 29.38 -2.13
CA GLY A 442 9.36 28.05 -2.67
C GLY A 442 10.09 26.96 -1.89
N ASP A 443 10.48 27.26 -0.65
CA ASP A 443 11.14 26.31 0.23
C ASP A 443 10.13 25.32 0.83
N THR A 444 10.64 24.13 1.15
CA THR A 444 9.86 23.03 1.72
C THR A 444 9.62 23.31 3.19
N PHE A 445 8.44 22.99 3.71
CA PHE A 445 8.12 23.21 5.13
C PHE A 445 7.33 22.04 5.72
N THR A 446 7.27 22.01 7.05
CA THR A 446 6.42 21.11 7.83
C THR A 446 5.58 21.91 8.81
N TYR A 447 4.52 21.30 9.33
CA TYR A 447 3.71 21.84 10.40
C TYR A 447 4.08 21.20 11.74
N THR A 448 4.04 22.02 12.78
CA THR A 448 4.11 21.59 14.18
C THR A 448 2.85 22.06 14.90
N VAL A 449 2.08 21.12 15.44
CA VAL A 449 0.96 21.42 16.34
C VAL A 449 1.49 21.51 17.76
N LEU A 450 1.15 22.61 18.43
CA LEU A 450 1.43 22.84 19.84
C LEU A 450 0.13 22.85 20.64
N LEU A 451 0.08 22.07 21.73
CA LEU A 451 -1.09 21.91 22.59
C LEU A 451 -0.68 22.14 24.05
N SER A 452 -1.44 22.93 24.79
CA SER A 452 -1.20 23.16 26.22
C SER A 452 -2.49 23.20 27.04
N GLY A 453 -2.48 22.52 28.19
CA GLY A 453 -3.61 22.49 29.11
C GLY A 453 -3.74 23.81 29.89
N LYS A 454 -4.97 24.34 29.98
CA LYS A 454 -5.31 25.56 30.76
C LYS A 454 -5.36 25.35 32.28
N GLU A 455 -4.84 24.24 32.78
CA GLU A 455 -4.77 23.93 34.22
C GLU A 455 -3.37 24.14 34.80
N SER A 456 -2.47 24.77 34.02
CA SER A 456 -1.10 25.05 34.46
C SER A 456 -1.09 25.96 35.70
N GLU A 457 0.04 25.99 36.41
CA GLU A 457 0.22 26.87 37.58
C GLU A 457 -0.05 28.35 37.25
N ILE A 458 0.11 28.74 35.97
CA ILE A 458 -0.19 30.07 35.45
C ILE A 458 -1.70 30.39 35.57
N CYS A 459 -2.55 29.39 35.49
CA CYS A 459 -4.01 29.53 35.52
C CYS A 459 -4.62 29.39 36.94
N ASP A 460 -3.80 29.28 38.00
CA ASP A 460 -4.23 29.11 39.41
C ASP A 460 -5.26 27.96 39.61
N GLY A 461 -5.21 26.96 38.72
CA GLY A 461 -6.14 25.82 38.72
C GLY A 461 -7.57 26.14 38.24
N ASP A 462 -7.85 27.33 37.72
CA ASP A 462 -9.14 27.68 37.10
C ASP A 462 -9.00 27.94 35.59
N PRO A 463 -9.31 26.95 34.74
CA PRO A 463 -9.23 27.08 33.29
C PRO A 463 -10.11 28.18 32.70
N SER A 464 -11.21 28.55 33.39
CA SER A 464 -12.16 29.57 32.91
C SER A 464 -11.63 31.00 33.06
N MET A 465 -10.57 31.18 33.84
CA MET A 465 -9.91 32.47 34.06
C MET A 465 -8.65 32.66 33.20
N CYS A 466 -8.23 31.62 32.47
CA CYS A 466 -6.99 31.60 31.70
C CYS A 466 -7.23 31.87 30.21
N ILE A 467 -6.57 32.89 29.67
CA ILE A 467 -6.58 33.23 28.24
C ILE A 467 -5.36 32.56 27.61
N CYS A 468 -5.50 32.01 26.41
CA CYS A 468 -4.34 31.48 25.70
C CYS A 468 -3.28 32.56 25.48
N SER A 469 -2.05 32.24 25.90
CA SER A 469 -0.87 33.09 25.76
C SER A 469 0.35 32.19 25.55
N ASP A 470 1.43 32.78 25.03
CA ASP A 470 2.69 32.04 24.82
C ASP A 470 3.26 31.45 26.11
N ASP A 471 3.00 32.06 27.26
CA ASP A 471 3.43 31.54 28.57
C ASP A 471 2.86 30.14 28.86
N LEU A 472 1.70 29.78 28.32
CA LEU A 472 1.14 28.43 28.47
C LEU A 472 1.92 27.38 27.68
N PHE A 473 2.70 27.79 26.67
CA PHE A 473 3.45 26.89 25.79
C PHE A 473 4.92 26.74 26.21
N GLU A 474 5.24 26.90 27.50
CA GLU A 474 6.56 26.58 28.03
C GLU A 474 6.89 25.08 27.90
N ASN A 475 5.91 24.22 28.16
CA ASN A 475 6.02 22.76 28.01
C ASN A 475 4.79 22.16 27.31
N PRO A 476 4.57 22.46 26.02
CA PRO A 476 3.40 21.99 25.31
C PRO A 476 3.59 20.53 24.87
N ILE A 477 2.48 19.85 24.65
CA ILE A 477 2.45 18.68 23.77
C ILE A 477 2.81 19.16 22.36
N ARG A 478 3.77 18.48 21.74
CA ARG A 478 4.30 18.81 20.40
C ARG A 478 4.05 17.65 19.45
N ILE A 479 3.45 17.94 18.31
CA ILE A 479 3.30 17.00 17.20
C ILE A 479 4.01 17.66 16.01
N GLU A 480 5.20 17.16 15.68
CA GLU A 480 6.15 17.81 14.76
C GLU A 480 6.26 17.02 13.44
N GLY A 481 6.69 17.70 12.38
CA GLY A 481 6.99 17.07 11.09
C GLY A 481 5.76 16.71 10.25
N LEU A 482 4.60 17.30 10.57
CA LEU A 482 3.37 17.06 9.81
C LEU A 482 3.47 17.69 8.42
N THR A 483 3.14 16.94 7.39
CA THR A 483 3.14 17.43 6.00
C THR A 483 1.77 17.90 5.52
N ASN A 484 0.72 17.56 6.27
CA ASN A 484 -0.67 17.86 5.94
C ASN A 484 -1.21 18.94 6.87
N SER A 485 -2.17 19.72 6.39
CA SER A 485 -2.78 20.82 7.16
C SER A 485 -3.88 20.37 8.14
N ALA A 486 -3.84 19.11 8.57
CA ALA A 486 -4.80 18.53 9.49
C ALA A 486 -4.19 17.34 10.24
N TYR A 487 -4.66 17.10 11.47
CA TYR A 487 -4.21 15.98 12.33
C TYR A 487 -5.32 15.50 13.25
N VAL A 488 -5.45 14.18 13.42
CA VAL A 488 -6.33 13.59 14.46
C VAL A 488 -5.52 13.46 15.74
N VAL A 489 -5.83 14.31 16.73
CA VAL A 489 -5.23 14.19 18.05
C VAL A 489 -6.01 13.18 18.90
N THR A 490 -5.29 12.35 19.64
CA THR A 490 -5.81 11.23 20.43
C THR A 490 -5.25 11.25 21.86
N PRO A 491 -5.77 10.44 22.80
CA PRO A 491 -5.18 10.33 24.13
C PRO A 491 -3.72 9.86 24.13
N MET A 492 -3.27 9.18 23.06
CA MET A 492 -1.87 8.74 22.92
C MET A 492 -0.91 9.92 22.72
N ASP A 493 -1.40 11.05 22.22
CA ASP A 493 -0.64 12.30 22.09
C ASP A 493 -0.52 13.05 23.43
N GLY A 494 -1.18 12.56 24.50
CA GLY A 494 -1.10 13.12 25.85
C GLY A 494 -2.24 14.07 26.23
N ILE A 495 -3.26 14.23 25.38
CA ILE A 495 -4.49 14.93 25.77
C ILE A 495 -5.36 14.07 26.69
N ARG A 496 -6.20 14.72 27.51
CA ARG A 496 -6.99 14.10 28.57
C ARG A 496 -8.45 14.51 28.46
N ASP A 497 -9.36 13.67 28.95
CA ASP A 497 -10.81 13.93 28.98
C ASP A 497 -11.18 14.91 30.10
N LEU A 498 -12.20 15.76 29.88
CA LEU A 498 -12.64 16.82 30.80
C LEU A 498 -11.61 17.93 31.03
N HIS A 499 -10.82 18.28 30.00
CA HIS A 499 -9.73 19.27 30.08
C HIS A 499 -9.87 20.37 29.02
N HIS A 500 -9.42 21.58 29.36
CA HIS A 500 -9.37 22.71 28.45
C HIS A 500 -7.97 22.84 27.85
N TYR A 501 -7.90 23.02 26.53
CA TYR A 501 -6.65 23.17 25.80
C TYR A 501 -6.59 24.48 25.02
N CYS A 502 -5.41 25.07 25.02
CA CYS A 502 -4.95 26.03 24.02
C CYS A 502 -4.17 25.28 22.95
N TRP A 503 -4.32 25.70 21.70
CA TRP A 503 -3.51 25.15 20.62
C TRP A 503 -3.13 26.21 19.58
N LYS A 504 -2.03 25.98 18.89
CA LYS A 504 -1.59 26.75 17.73
C LYS A 504 -0.77 25.88 16.80
N VAL A 505 -0.60 26.32 15.57
CA VAL A 505 0.19 25.61 14.56
C VAL A 505 1.33 26.50 14.08
N GLN A 506 2.51 25.92 13.97
CA GLN A 506 3.70 26.54 13.38
C GLN A 506 3.93 25.91 12.00
N ALA A 507 4.02 26.71 10.93
CA ALA A 507 4.63 26.30 9.68
C ALA A 507 6.12 26.67 9.73
N ILE A 508 6.99 25.67 9.58
CA ILE A 508 8.45 25.80 9.73
C ILE A 508 9.10 25.33 8.44
N ASP A 509 9.77 26.24 7.73
CA ASP A 509 10.52 25.89 6.54
C ASP A 509 11.81 25.12 6.85
N GLN A 510 12.43 24.56 5.81
CA GLN A 510 13.67 23.78 5.91
C GLN A 510 14.87 24.57 6.48
N TYR A 511 14.79 25.88 6.64
CA TYR A 511 15.82 26.71 7.26
C TYR A 511 15.39 27.27 8.62
N GLY A 512 14.24 26.83 9.14
CA GLY A 512 13.74 27.16 10.47
C GLY A 512 13.04 28.51 10.57
N ALA A 513 12.70 29.18 9.46
CA ALA A 513 11.84 30.35 9.58
C ALA A 513 10.39 29.91 9.83
N ILE A 514 9.76 30.56 10.81
CA ILE A 514 8.49 30.12 11.38
C ILE A 514 7.42 31.17 11.10
N THR A 515 6.26 30.68 10.68
CA THR A 515 5.00 31.43 10.78
C THR A 515 4.02 30.65 11.64
N GLU A 516 3.40 31.33 12.59
CA GLU A 516 2.46 30.72 13.52
C GLU A 516 1.05 31.27 13.34
N THR A 517 0.05 30.45 13.65
CA THR A 517 -1.34 30.88 13.75
C THR A 517 -1.60 31.67 15.04
N ASP A 518 -2.71 32.39 15.08
CA ASP A 518 -3.32 32.79 16.35
C ASP A 518 -3.75 31.55 17.18
N PHE A 519 -4.05 31.76 18.47
CA PHE A 519 -4.47 30.67 19.36
C PHE A 519 -5.89 30.18 19.07
N GLY A 520 -6.06 28.87 19.10
CA GLY A 520 -7.35 28.19 19.18
C GLY A 520 -7.59 27.60 20.57
N GLU A 521 -8.85 27.27 20.86
CA GLU A 521 -9.27 26.72 22.15
C GLU A 521 -10.30 25.60 21.97
N PHE A 522 -10.23 24.57 22.81
CA PHE A 522 -11.27 23.55 22.91
C PHE A 522 -11.35 22.93 24.31
N TYR A 523 -12.45 22.23 24.58
CA TYR A 523 -12.69 21.46 25.79
C TYR A 523 -12.96 20.00 25.44
N THR A 524 -12.35 19.05 26.12
CA THR A 524 -12.60 17.61 25.91
C THR A 524 -13.73 17.09 26.80
N GLU A 525 -14.65 16.30 26.25
CA GLU A 525 -15.77 15.64 26.90
C GLU A 525 -16.22 14.39 26.11
N ASP A 526 -15.92 13.20 26.63
CA ASP A 526 -16.22 11.92 25.99
C ASP A 526 -17.67 11.42 26.20
N THR A 527 -18.59 12.27 26.68
CA THR A 527 -20.01 11.92 26.88
C THR A 527 -20.84 11.94 25.59
N ASN A 528 -20.29 12.44 24.48
CA ASN A 528 -20.91 12.51 23.16
C ASN A 528 -21.04 11.12 22.49
N ASP A 529 -21.86 10.95 21.43
CA ASP A 529 -21.98 9.67 20.68
C ASP A 529 -20.66 9.29 19.96
N PRO A 530 -20.28 7.99 19.88
CA PRO A 530 -19.00 7.53 19.29
C PRO A 530 -18.74 8.15 17.91
N ARG A 531 -17.48 8.36 17.54
CA ARG A 531 -17.12 8.80 16.17
C ARG A 531 -16.08 7.85 15.60
N CYS A 532 -16.18 7.62 14.31
CA CYS A 532 -15.08 7.07 13.53
C CYS A 532 -14.39 8.23 12.79
N TRP A 533 -13.07 8.25 12.77
CA TRP A 533 -12.29 9.20 11.98
C TRP A 533 -11.91 8.54 10.65
N VAL A 534 -12.19 9.20 9.54
CA VAL A 534 -11.89 8.73 8.20
C VAL A 534 -10.75 9.57 7.64
N GLN A 535 -9.60 8.93 7.44
CA GLN A 535 -8.38 9.46 6.84
C GLN A 535 -8.17 8.77 5.50
N ILE A 536 -8.15 9.54 4.41
CA ILE A 536 -8.10 9.00 3.06
C ILE A 536 -7.00 9.69 2.27
N PHE A 537 -6.12 8.92 1.64
CA PHE A 537 -5.13 9.40 0.69
C PHE A 537 -5.56 9.00 -0.72
N LEU A 538 -5.69 9.96 -1.63
CA LEU A 538 -6.07 9.71 -3.02
C LEU A 538 -4.90 9.92 -3.94
N ARG A 539 -4.65 8.95 -4.82
CA ARG A 539 -3.63 9.04 -5.86
C ARG A 539 -4.11 8.51 -7.20
N ASP A 540 -3.48 9.00 -8.25
CA ASP A 540 -3.68 8.51 -9.61
C ASP A 540 -3.05 7.12 -9.77
N SER A 541 -3.83 6.13 -10.19
CA SER A 541 -3.35 4.74 -10.28
C SER A 541 -2.17 4.55 -11.23
N SER A 542 -1.95 5.47 -12.18
CA SER A 542 -0.89 5.36 -13.19
C SER A 542 0.34 6.19 -12.86
N THR A 543 0.15 7.44 -12.40
CA THR A 543 1.25 8.38 -12.11
C THR A 543 1.60 8.41 -10.64
N GLN A 544 0.74 7.84 -9.78
CA GLN A 544 0.79 7.89 -8.33
C GLN A 544 0.68 9.32 -7.76
N ALA A 545 0.46 10.33 -8.61
CA ALA A 545 0.26 11.73 -8.22
C ALA A 545 -0.89 11.89 -7.22
N PRO A 546 -0.77 12.73 -6.18
CA PRO A 546 -1.88 12.99 -5.27
C PRO A 546 -3.04 13.67 -6.00
N ILE A 547 -4.27 13.32 -5.61
CA ILE A 547 -5.50 13.88 -6.18
C ILE A 547 -6.17 14.76 -5.12
N SER A 548 -5.99 16.06 -5.23
CA SER A 548 -6.45 17.07 -4.26
C SER A 548 -7.82 17.71 -4.58
N ASN A 549 -8.38 17.42 -5.76
CA ASN A 549 -9.66 17.99 -6.21
C ASN A 549 -10.83 16.99 -6.16
N ALA A 550 -10.73 15.95 -5.35
CA ALA A 550 -11.80 14.98 -5.14
C ALA A 550 -12.85 15.47 -4.15
N THR A 551 -14.05 14.94 -4.31
CA THR A 551 -15.09 14.91 -3.27
C THR A 551 -15.08 13.52 -2.66
N VAL A 552 -14.79 13.45 -1.36
CA VAL A 552 -14.94 12.23 -0.57
C VAL A 552 -16.20 12.34 0.26
N SER A 553 -17.06 11.33 0.16
CA SER A 553 -18.29 11.25 0.91
C SER A 553 -18.47 9.87 1.53
N VAL A 554 -19.11 9.84 2.69
CA VAL A 554 -19.52 8.62 3.36
C VAL A 554 -21.04 8.53 3.27
N GLN A 555 -21.53 7.43 2.72
CA GLN A 555 -22.95 7.19 2.44
C GLN A 555 -23.44 5.95 3.19
N GLY A 556 -24.40 6.11 4.10
CA GLY A 556 -25.02 5.01 4.84
C GLY A 556 -26.31 5.46 5.52
N GLY A 557 -27.39 4.67 5.41
CA GLY A 557 -28.71 5.09 5.90
C GLY A 557 -29.29 6.28 5.10
N ASP A 558 -29.89 7.25 5.80
CA ASP A 558 -30.48 8.48 5.22
C ASP A 558 -29.49 9.68 5.22
N GLU A 559 -28.23 9.47 5.62
CA GLU A 559 -27.24 10.54 5.79
C GLU A 559 -26.13 10.46 4.73
N THR A 560 -25.70 11.63 4.26
CA THR A 560 -24.50 11.79 3.43
C THR A 560 -23.59 12.76 4.16
N ILE A 561 -22.42 12.30 4.59
CA ILE A 561 -21.38 13.19 5.10
C ILE A 561 -20.52 13.56 3.90
N THR A 562 -20.60 14.82 3.49
CA THR A 562 -19.90 15.36 2.32
C THR A 562 -18.70 16.20 2.74
N GLY A 563 -17.57 16.03 2.05
CA GLY A 563 -16.48 17.00 2.08
C GLY A 563 -15.55 16.87 3.27
N LEU A 564 -14.87 15.72 3.37
CA LEU A 564 -13.62 15.66 4.14
C LEU A 564 -12.70 16.80 3.66
N GLY A 565 -12.09 17.54 4.59
CA GLY A 565 -11.16 18.62 4.25
C GLY A 565 -10.01 18.03 3.42
N GLY A 566 -9.88 18.49 2.18
CA GLY A 566 -8.83 18.04 1.27
C GLY A 566 -7.70 19.06 1.22
N ASP A 567 -6.46 18.60 1.34
CA ASP A 567 -5.27 19.43 1.14
C ASP A 567 -4.66 19.22 -0.26
N HIS A 568 -3.53 19.88 -0.55
CA HIS A 568 -2.82 19.71 -1.82
C HIS A 568 -2.07 18.37 -1.94
N SER A 569 -1.94 17.60 -0.85
CA SER A 569 -1.27 16.31 -0.79
C SER A 569 -2.19 15.12 -1.15
N GLY A 570 -3.46 15.40 -1.46
CA GLY A 570 -4.46 14.36 -1.73
C GLY A 570 -4.94 13.67 -0.45
N PHE A 571 -4.67 14.27 0.72
CA PHE A 571 -5.16 13.81 2.01
C PHE A 571 -6.53 14.41 2.30
N TYR A 572 -7.43 13.55 2.77
CA TYR A 572 -8.81 13.86 3.09
C TYR A 572 -9.13 13.35 4.48
N LEU A 573 -9.59 14.23 5.36
CA LEU A 573 -9.89 13.88 6.75
C LEU A 573 -11.23 14.40 7.24
N GLY A 574 -11.91 13.60 8.07
CA GLY A 574 -13.11 14.03 8.77
C GLY A 574 -13.72 12.96 9.67
N GLY A 575 -14.53 13.41 10.62
CA GLY A 575 -15.22 12.56 11.58
C GLY A 575 -16.61 12.19 11.10
N VAL A 576 -16.98 10.92 11.26
CA VAL A 576 -18.31 10.39 10.94
C VAL A 576 -18.94 9.76 12.18
N GLN A 577 -20.27 9.87 12.27
CA GLN A 577 -21.04 9.18 13.31
C GLN A 577 -20.90 7.65 13.16
N PRO A 578 -21.14 6.85 14.21
CA PRO A 578 -20.96 5.40 14.16
C PRO A 578 -21.83 4.83 13.04
N PHE A 579 -21.21 4.07 12.15
CA PHE A 579 -21.82 3.64 10.90
C PHE A 579 -23.10 2.82 11.13
N PRO A 580 -24.21 3.15 10.45
CA PRO A 580 -25.26 2.18 10.20
C PRO A 580 -24.72 1.03 9.34
N THR A 581 -25.34 -0.15 9.43
CA THR A 581 -25.03 -1.27 8.53
C THR A 581 -25.19 -0.86 7.06
N ASN A 582 -24.30 -1.35 6.18
CA ASN A 582 -24.22 -1.01 4.74
C ASN A 582 -23.78 0.43 4.44
N THR A 583 -22.69 0.89 5.04
CA THR A 583 -22.06 2.16 4.66
C THR A 583 -21.14 1.96 3.44
N TYR A 584 -20.91 3.02 2.65
CA TYR A 584 -19.93 3.08 1.57
C TYR A 584 -19.14 4.39 1.64
N VAL A 585 -17.86 4.34 1.30
CA VAL A 585 -17.10 5.54 0.92
C VAL A 585 -17.24 5.72 -0.59
N VAL A 586 -17.65 6.91 -1.01
CA VAL A 586 -17.77 7.28 -2.43
C VAL A 586 -16.81 8.42 -2.72
N ILE A 587 -15.93 8.19 -3.68
CA ILE A 587 -14.87 9.12 -4.10
C ILE A 587 -15.12 9.53 -5.54
N GLN A 588 -15.15 10.84 -5.77
CA GLN A 588 -15.36 11.42 -7.08
C GLN A 588 -14.33 12.51 -7.34
N ALA A 589 -13.51 12.36 -8.37
CA ALA A 589 -12.56 13.38 -8.79
C ALA A 589 -12.74 13.69 -10.29
N PRO A 590 -12.68 14.96 -10.72
CA PRO A 590 -12.74 15.31 -12.14
C PRO A 590 -11.66 14.58 -12.96
N GLY A 591 -12.08 13.83 -13.99
CA GLY A 591 -11.17 13.06 -14.85
C GLY A 591 -10.89 11.62 -14.38
N TYR A 592 -11.45 11.22 -13.23
CA TYR A 592 -11.29 9.88 -12.68
C TYR A 592 -12.62 9.12 -12.68
N GLU A 593 -12.52 7.78 -12.69
CA GLU A 593 -13.68 6.94 -12.42
C GLU A 593 -14.20 7.18 -10.99
N THR A 594 -15.52 7.07 -10.80
CA THR A 594 -16.08 7.11 -9.45
C THR A 594 -15.73 5.81 -8.74
N PHE A 595 -15.07 5.92 -7.60
CA PHE A 595 -14.71 4.78 -6.77
C PHE A 595 -15.71 4.62 -5.63
N THR A 596 -16.10 3.38 -5.33
CA THR A 596 -17.00 3.06 -4.22
C THR A 596 -16.41 1.92 -3.41
N TYR A 597 -16.18 2.18 -2.12
CA TYR A 597 -15.61 1.21 -1.19
C TYR A 597 -16.67 0.78 -0.17
N PRO A 598 -16.99 -0.52 -0.03
CA PRO A 598 -17.91 -0.99 1.00
C PRO A 598 -17.31 -0.80 2.40
N ALA A 599 -18.07 -0.13 3.27
CA ALA A 599 -17.76 0.10 4.66
C ALA A 599 -18.68 -0.78 5.54
N ASP A 600 -18.46 -2.09 5.49
CA ASP A 600 -19.15 -3.05 6.36
C ASP A 600 -18.44 -3.22 7.72
N SER A 601 -19.09 -3.90 8.67
CA SER A 601 -18.70 -3.96 10.08
C SER A 601 -17.38 -4.69 10.38
N GLY A 602 -16.73 -5.28 9.37
CA GLY A 602 -15.36 -5.79 9.46
C GLY A 602 -14.31 -4.73 9.11
N ASN A 603 -14.71 -3.70 8.36
CA ASN A 603 -13.78 -2.77 7.71
C ASN A 603 -13.66 -1.42 8.39
N PHE A 604 -14.65 -1.05 9.19
CA PHE A 604 -14.71 0.25 9.85
C PHE A 604 -14.99 0.06 11.34
N PRO A 605 -14.11 0.56 12.23
CA PRO A 605 -14.33 0.42 13.65
C PRO A 605 -15.53 1.27 14.08
N SER A 606 -16.39 0.72 14.95
CA SER A 606 -17.52 1.46 15.55
C SER A 606 -17.06 2.64 16.43
N ASN A 607 -15.78 2.64 16.80
CA ASN A 607 -15.05 3.72 17.45
C ASN A 607 -13.56 3.56 17.09
N GLY A 608 -12.93 4.58 16.51
CA GLY A 608 -11.52 4.52 16.10
C GLY A 608 -11.23 5.23 14.78
N GLU A 609 -10.09 4.93 14.18
CA GLU A 609 -9.63 5.52 12.93
C GLU A 609 -9.74 4.50 11.78
N PHE A 610 -10.20 4.98 10.64
CA PHE A 610 -10.10 4.33 9.35
C PHE A 610 -9.12 5.15 8.53
N VAL A 611 -7.95 4.58 8.25
CA VAL A 611 -6.94 5.18 7.38
C VAL A 611 -6.90 4.35 6.11
N ARG A 612 -6.86 4.98 4.93
CA ARG A 612 -6.73 4.24 3.67
C ARG A 612 -6.18 5.06 2.52
N MET A 613 -5.33 4.44 1.72
CA MET A 613 -4.99 4.92 0.39
C MET A 613 -5.91 4.33 -0.70
N PHE A 614 -6.36 5.17 -1.64
CA PHE A 614 -7.10 4.74 -2.82
C PHE A 614 -6.39 5.17 -4.12
N ASP A 615 -6.20 4.20 -5.01
CA ASP A 615 -5.74 4.40 -6.38
C ASP A 615 -6.92 4.62 -7.33
N LEU A 616 -7.09 5.85 -7.81
CA LEU A 616 -8.13 6.22 -8.76
C LEU A 616 -7.61 6.08 -10.19
N SER A 617 -8.35 5.34 -11.01
CA SER A 617 -8.04 5.22 -12.44
C SER A 617 -8.68 6.36 -13.23
N VAL A 618 -7.95 6.86 -14.24
CA VAL A 618 -8.45 7.89 -15.15
C VAL A 618 -9.69 7.37 -15.86
N GLY A 619 -10.80 8.08 -15.70
CA GLY A 619 -12.05 7.75 -16.39
C GLY A 619 -11.95 8.22 -17.83
N ILE A 620 -11.85 7.30 -18.79
CA ILE A 620 -11.99 7.63 -20.21
C ILE A 620 -13.48 7.67 -20.56
N ASP A 621 -13.94 8.78 -21.14
CA ASP A 621 -15.31 8.93 -21.58
C ASP A 621 -15.70 7.77 -22.53
N LYS A 622 -16.92 7.23 -22.39
CA LYS A 622 -17.44 6.15 -23.26
C LYS A 622 -18.21 6.71 -24.45
N VAL A 623 -17.96 6.17 -25.65
CA VAL A 623 -18.69 6.55 -26.87
C VAL A 623 -20.15 6.08 -26.78
N ALA A 624 -21.10 6.93 -27.19
CA ALA A 624 -22.51 6.57 -27.27
C ALA A 624 -22.74 5.46 -28.31
N ALA A 625 -23.60 4.50 -28.00
CA ALA A 625 -23.94 3.43 -28.93
C ALA A 625 -24.52 4.00 -30.24
N PRO A 626 -24.21 3.38 -31.41
CA PRO A 626 -24.91 3.69 -32.64
C PRO A 626 -26.42 3.53 -32.47
N SER A 627 -27.18 4.34 -33.20
CA SER A 627 -28.65 4.25 -33.29
C SER A 627 -29.10 4.31 -34.74
N ILE A 628 -30.27 3.76 -35.03
CA ILE A 628 -30.88 3.87 -36.36
C ILE A 628 -31.28 5.33 -36.65
N GLY A 629 -30.93 5.80 -37.84
CA GLY A 629 -31.26 7.13 -38.33
C GLY A 629 -32.77 7.28 -38.57
N PRO A 630 -33.29 8.52 -38.53
CA PRO A 630 -34.74 8.79 -38.53
C PRO A 630 -35.48 8.35 -39.79
N SER A 631 -34.79 8.16 -40.91
CA SER A 631 -35.36 7.64 -42.17
C SER A 631 -35.32 6.12 -42.32
N SER A 632 -34.72 5.40 -41.37
CA SER A 632 -34.59 3.94 -41.43
C SER A 632 -35.83 3.26 -40.87
N GLN A 633 -36.24 2.15 -41.48
CA GLN A 633 -37.22 1.27 -40.88
C GLN A 633 -36.57 0.45 -39.74
N PRO A 634 -37.28 0.18 -38.63
CA PRO A 634 -36.75 -0.63 -37.54
C PRO A 634 -36.44 -2.08 -37.99
N PRO A 635 -35.63 -2.84 -37.24
CA PRO A 635 -35.44 -4.28 -37.46
C PRO A 635 -36.78 -5.01 -37.58
N GLY A 636 -36.90 -5.96 -38.51
CA GLY A 636 -38.17 -6.66 -38.74
C GLY A 636 -38.26 -7.41 -40.07
N PHE A 637 -39.48 -7.86 -40.37
CA PHE A 637 -39.81 -8.59 -41.60
C PHE A 637 -40.27 -7.64 -42.71
N TYR A 638 -39.68 -7.79 -43.90
CA TYR A 638 -39.96 -6.94 -45.05
C TYR A 638 -40.09 -7.77 -46.33
N LEU A 639 -40.95 -7.29 -47.25
CA LEU A 639 -41.13 -7.87 -48.57
C LEU A 639 -40.28 -7.16 -49.64
N CYS A 640 -39.64 -6.04 -49.30
CA CYS A 640 -38.81 -5.24 -50.20
C CYS A 640 -37.50 -4.80 -49.50
N HIS A 641 -36.54 -4.34 -50.31
CA HIS A 641 -35.24 -3.85 -49.86
C HIS A 641 -35.35 -2.73 -48.82
N GLN A 642 -34.55 -2.82 -47.75
CA GLN A 642 -34.50 -1.79 -46.69
C GLN A 642 -33.23 -0.97 -46.76
N ALA A 643 -33.36 0.35 -46.57
CA ALA A 643 -32.21 1.25 -46.40
C ALA A 643 -32.05 1.57 -44.91
N VAL A 644 -30.88 1.24 -44.35
CA VAL A 644 -30.55 1.43 -42.94
C VAL A 644 -29.46 2.48 -42.80
N GLU A 645 -29.82 3.59 -42.18
CA GLU A 645 -28.90 4.63 -41.75
C GLU A 645 -28.51 4.44 -40.28
N LEU A 646 -27.22 4.61 -39.96
CA LEU A 646 -26.71 4.59 -38.59
C LEU A 646 -26.14 5.95 -38.19
N THR A 647 -26.42 6.38 -36.96
CA THR A 647 -25.92 7.64 -36.38
C THR A 647 -25.33 7.40 -34.99
N CYS A 648 -24.49 8.32 -34.50
CA CYS A 648 -23.92 8.27 -33.16
C CYS A 648 -24.00 9.66 -32.55
N ALA A 649 -24.45 9.74 -31.29
CA ALA A 649 -24.58 11.01 -30.58
C ALA A 649 -23.22 11.62 -30.19
N THR A 650 -22.16 10.82 -30.09
CA THR A 650 -20.80 11.30 -29.77
C THR A 650 -20.17 11.98 -30.98
N PRO A 651 -19.90 13.29 -30.94
CA PRO A 651 -19.31 14.00 -32.06
C PRO A 651 -17.90 13.48 -32.38
N GLY A 652 -17.67 13.21 -33.67
CA GLY A 652 -16.39 12.70 -34.18
C GLY A 652 -16.17 11.20 -34.00
N ALA A 653 -17.13 10.46 -33.45
CA ALA A 653 -17.04 9.00 -33.36
C ALA A 653 -17.19 8.32 -34.74
N THR A 654 -16.44 7.24 -34.95
CA THR A 654 -16.48 6.40 -36.15
C THR A 654 -17.32 5.16 -35.89
N ILE A 655 -18.42 4.99 -36.61
CA ILE A 655 -19.24 3.78 -36.55
C ILE A 655 -18.61 2.70 -37.44
N ARG A 656 -18.47 1.50 -36.89
CA ARG A 656 -17.99 0.28 -37.56
C ARG A 656 -19.10 -0.77 -37.51
N TYR A 657 -19.17 -1.63 -38.51
CA TYR A 657 -20.25 -2.63 -38.58
C TYR A 657 -19.81 -3.95 -39.18
N THR A 658 -20.62 -4.97 -38.94
CA THR A 658 -20.61 -6.29 -39.56
C THR A 658 -22.03 -6.62 -40.02
N ASN A 659 -22.16 -7.49 -41.02
CA ASN A 659 -23.45 -7.90 -41.60
C ASN A 659 -23.66 -9.43 -41.58
N ASP A 660 -22.77 -10.14 -40.88
CA ASP A 660 -22.79 -11.59 -40.68
C ASP A 660 -23.11 -11.97 -39.22
N GLY A 661 -23.45 -10.97 -38.38
CA GLY A 661 -23.73 -11.16 -36.95
C GLY A 661 -22.51 -11.23 -36.02
N SER A 662 -21.28 -11.13 -36.54
CA SER A 662 -20.06 -11.08 -35.72
C SER A 662 -19.88 -9.73 -34.99
N GLU A 663 -19.11 -9.69 -33.91
CA GLU A 663 -18.91 -8.44 -33.14
C GLU A 663 -18.00 -7.44 -33.87
N PRO A 664 -18.40 -6.17 -34.06
CA PRO A 664 -17.56 -5.17 -34.72
C PRO A 664 -16.37 -4.75 -33.84
N SER A 665 -15.17 -4.86 -34.41
CA SER A 665 -13.91 -4.39 -33.85
C SER A 665 -13.46 -3.06 -34.46
N SER A 666 -12.39 -2.47 -33.92
CA SER A 666 -11.74 -1.27 -34.48
C SER A 666 -11.20 -1.48 -35.91
N SER A 667 -10.98 -2.73 -36.33
CA SER A 667 -10.56 -3.10 -37.70
C SER A 667 -11.72 -3.42 -38.64
N SER A 668 -12.97 -3.47 -38.15
CA SER A 668 -14.15 -3.77 -38.97
C SER A 668 -14.43 -2.66 -40.01
N PRO A 669 -15.24 -2.92 -41.05
CA PRO A 669 -15.61 -1.90 -42.04
C PRO A 669 -16.20 -0.64 -41.41
N VAL A 670 -15.78 0.54 -41.89
CA VAL A 670 -16.34 1.84 -41.46
C VAL A 670 -17.68 2.07 -42.15
N TYR A 671 -18.71 2.38 -41.37
CA TYR A 671 -19.99 2.83 -41.89
C TYR A 671 -19.86 4.26 -42.43
N ARG A 672 -20.10 4.47 -43.73
CA ARG A 672 -19.98 5.77 -44.42
C ARG A 672 -21.24 6.21 -45.15
N TRP A 673 -22.09 5.27 -45.54
CA TRP A 673 -23.28 5.48 -46.34
C TRP A 673 -24.38 4.53 -45.86
N PRO A 674 -25.67 4.88 -46.03
CA PRO A 674 -26.78 3.97 -45.72
C PRO A 674 -26.58 2.59 -46.35
N MET A 675 -26.81 1.55 -45.56
CA MET A 675 -26.70 0.16 -46.00
C MET A 675 -28.02 -0.28 -46.65
N ILE A 676 -27.93 -0.89 -47.84
CA ILE A 676 -29.09 -1.46 -48.53
C ILE A 676 -29.14 -2.96 -48.23
N ILE A 677 -30.20 -3.38 -47.57
CA ILE A 677 -30.46 -4.77 -47.17
C ILE A 677 -31.26 -5.44 -48.28
N ARG A 678 -30.64 -6.45 -48.92
CA ARG A 678 -31.21 -7.19 -50.07
C ARG A 678 -31.64 -8.61 -49.74
N GLU A 679 -31.17 -9.13 -48.61
CA GLU A 679 -31.45 -10.47 -48.14
C GLU A 679 -31.52 -10.46 -46.61
N THR A 680 -32.03 -11.55 -46.04
CA THR A 680 -32.11 -11.72 -44.58
C THR A 680 -30.71 -11.67 -43.96
N MET A 681 -30.48 -10.75 -43.02
CA MET A 681 -29.18 -10.62 -42.34
C MET A 681 -29.28 -9.95 -40.96
N THR A 682 -28.22 -10.15 -40.17
CA THR A 682 -28.00 -9.48 -38.88
C THR A 682 -26.87 -8.47 -39.01
N ILE A 683 -27.17 -7.21 -38.75
CA ILE A 683 -26.21 -6.12 -38.71
C ILE A 683 -25.83 -5.89 -37.25
N LYS A 684 -24.54 -5.87 -36.95
CA LYS A 684 -24.03 -5.34 -35.68
C LYS A 684 -23.20 -4.09 -35.94
N ALA A 685 -23.34 -3.08 -35.09
CA ALA A 685 -22.60 -1.83 -35.21
C ALA A 685 -22.06 -1.35 -33.85
N ARG A 686 -20.84 -0.82 -33.85
CA ARG A 686 -20.15 -0.25 -32.69
C ARG A 686 -19.43 1.03 -33.05
N ALA A 687 -19.46 2.05 -32.19
CA ALA A 687 -18.80 3.32 -32.41
C ALA A 687 -17.49 3.42 -31.63
N PHE A 688 -16.48 4.04 -32.25
CA PHE A 688 -15.12 4.18 -31.73
C PHE A 688 -14.64 5.62 -31.85
N LYS A 689 -13.86 6.09 -30.88
CA LYS A 689 -13.20 7.40 -30.90
C LYS A 689 -11.89 7.30 -30.14
N ASP A 690 -10.82 7.88 -30.67
CA ASP A 690 -9.51 7.86 -30.02
C ASP A 690 -9.59 8.59 -28.66
N GLY A 691 -9.03 7.97 -27.62
CA GLY A 691 -9.08 8.47 -26.23
C GLY A 691 -10.40 8.22 -25.50
N TYR A 692 -11.30 7.40 -26.07
CA TYR A 692 -12.58 7.03 -25.48
C TYR A 692 -12.75 5.51 -25.46
N ASP A 693 -13.55 5.03 -24.53
CA ASP A 693 -13.97 3.63 -24.53
C ASP A 693 -14.97 3.35 -25.67
N PRO A 694 -14.85 2.23 -26.40
CA PRO A 694 -15.79 1.90 -27.47
C PRO A 694 -17.21 1.71 -26.96
N SER A 695 -18.20 2.08 -27.77
CA SER A 695 -19.61 2.04 -27.38
C SER A 695 -20.12 0.62 -27.09
N GLU A 696 -21.33 0.51 -26.53
CA GLU A 696 -22.09 -0.73 -26.62
C GLU A 696 -22.41 -1.07 -28.09
N VAL A 697 -22.72 -2.34 -28.34
CA VAL A 697 -23.02 -2.86 -29.70
C VAL A 697 -24.52 -2.74 -29.98
N LEU A 698 -24.85 -2.08 -31.10
CA LEU A 698 -26.20 -2.09 -31.68
C LEU A 698 -26.37 -3.35 -32.53
N THR A 699 -27.42 -4.14 -32.27
CA THR A 699 -27.79 -5.30 -33.12
C THR A 699 -29.12 -5.05 -33.81
N LEU A 700 -29.16 -5.26 -35.13
CA LEU A 700 -30.35 -5.10 -35.98
C LEU A 700 -30.56 -6.37 -36.81
N GLU A 701 -31.75 -6.96 -36.71
CA GLU A 701 -32.13 -8.16 -37.46
C GLU A 701 -33.18 -7.83 -38.52
N TYR A 702 -32.86 -8.10 -39.79
CA TYR A 702 -33.77 -7.91 -40.91
C TYR A 702 -34.05 -9.24 -41.60
N THR A 703 -35.32 -9.55 -41.77
CA THR A 703 -35.78 -10.74 -42.50
C THR A 703 -36.45 -10.29 -43.78
N LEU A 704 -35.89 -10.65 -44.93
CA LEU A 704 -36.47 -10.38 -46.24
C LEU A 704 -37.02 -11.66 -46.86
N SER A 705 -38.21 -11.56 -47.43
CA SER A 705 -38.86 -12.65 -48.17
C SER A 705 -39.56 -12.09 -49.39
N HIS A 706 -39.09 -12.45 -50.58
CA HIS A 706 -39.76 -12.10 -51.83
C HIS A 706 -40.81 -13.17 -52.19
N PRO A 707 -42.03 -12.81 -52.61
CA PRO A 707 -42.94 -13.75 -53.25
C PRO A 707 -42.27 -14.37 -54.47
N VAL A 708 -42.43 -15.68 -54.72
CA VAL A 708 -41.85 -16.35 -55.91
C VAL A 708 -42.36 -15.77 -57.24
N SER A 709 -43.45 -14.99 -57.18
CA SER A 709 -44.09 -14.31 -58.30
C SER A 709 -43.66 -12.85 -58.50
N ASP A 710 -42.84 -12.29 -57.61
CA ASP A 710 -42.24 -10.95 -57.72
C ASP A 710 -40.88 -11.11 -58.41
N LEU A 711 -40.89 -10.92 -59.73
CA LEU A 711 -39.77 -11.19 -60.65
C LEU A 711 -38.82 -10.00 -60.79
N ASP A 712 -39.20 -8.78 -60.40
CA ASP A 712 -38.31 -7.61 -60.37
C ASP A 712 -37.86 -7.18 -58.97
N GLU A 713 -38.26 -7.94 -57.93
CA GLU A 713 -37.84 -7.80 -56.53
C GLU A 713 -38.19 -6.43 -55.93
N GLU A 714 -39.28 -5.82 -56.40
CA GLU A 714 -39.76 -4.52 -55.90
C GLU A 714 -40.76 -4.65 -54.73
N GLY A 715 -41.16 -5.87 -54.40
CA GLY A 715 -41.96 -6.23 -53.22
C GLY A 715 -43.46 -6.34 -53.47
N ASP A 716 -43.91 -6.05 -54.69
CA ASP A 716 -45.29 -6.17 -55.14
C ASP A 716 -45.36 -7.18 -56.31
N VAL A 717 -46.51 -7.86 -56.46
CA VAL A 717 -46.75 -8.74 -57.62
C VAL A 717 -47.72 -8.03 -58.56
N ASP A 718 -47.20 -7.48 -59.64
CA ASP A 718 -47.94 -6.55 -60.50
C ASP A 718 -47.84 -6.88 -62.00
N GLY A 719 -48.24 -5.93 -62.86
CA GLY A 719 -48.24 -6.13 -64.31
C GLY A 719 -46.83 -6.24 -64.93
N VAL A 720 -45.81 -5.73 -64.26
CA VAL A 720 -44.40 -5.77 -64.67
C VAL A 720 -43.86 -7.20 -64.50
N ASP A 721 -44.18 -7.88 -63.39
CA ASP A 721 -43.84 -9.30 -63.20
C ASP A 721 -44.47 -10.18 -64.27
N LEU A 722 -45.76 -9.96 -64.56
CA LEU A 722 -46.45 -10.70 -65.62
C LEU A 722 -45.82 -10.42 -66.99
N ALA A 723 -45.39 -9.19 -67.25
CA ALA A 723 -44.71 -8.83 -68.48
C ALA A 723 -43.32 -9.48 -68.58
N LEU A 724 -42.56 -9.54 -67.49
CA LEU A 724 -41.27 -10.24 -67.39
C LEU A 724 -41.44 -11.75 -67.61
N PHE A 725 -42.48 -12.35 -67.00
CA PHE A 725 -42.83 -13.75 -67.21
C PHE A 725 -43.19 -14.05 -68.67
N ILE A 726 -44.07 -13.24 -69.28
CA ILE A 726 -44.47 -13.40 -70.69
C ILE A 726 -43.30 -13.14 -71.65
N HIS A 727 -42.42 -12.18 -71.33
CA HIS A 727 -41.23 -11.87 -72.14
C HIS A 727 -40.23 -13.02 -72.13
N TYR A 728 -40.01 -13.67 -70.97
CA TYR A 728 -39.14 -14.83 -70.85
C TYR A 728 -39.69 -16.11 -71.52
N TYR A 729 -41.00 -16.19 -71.78
CA TYR A 729 -41.67 -17.41 -72.25
C TYR A 729 -42.03 -17.46 -73.75
N ASN A 730 -41.87 -16.37 -74.52
CA ASN A 730 -42.30 -16.27 -75.93
C ASN A 730 -41.19 -16.54 -76.97
N ASP A 731 -40.13 -17.29 -76.62
CA ASP A 731 -39.10 -17.69 -77.58
C ASP A 731 -39.51 -18.98 -78.35
N GLU A 732 -39.23 -18.99 -79.66
CA GLU A 732 -39.93 -19.64 -80.79
C GLU A 732 -40.14 -21.17 -80.84
N ASP A 733 -40.10 -21.93 -79.75
CA ASP A 733 -40.42 -23.36 -79.79
C ASP A 733 -41.87 -23.61 -79.33
N ASN A 734 -42.69 -24.22 -80.19
CA ASN A 734 -44.11 -24.49 -79.93
C ASN A 734 -44.29 -25.79 -79.10
N TRP A 735 -44.08 -25.72 -77.78
CA TRP A 735 -44.16 -26.89 -76.86
C TRP A 735 -45.44 -26.96 -76.01
N ALA A 736 -46.35 -25.98 -76.10
CA ALA A 736 -47.59 -25.95 -75.32
C ALA A 736 -48.84 -26.41 -76.08
N ASP A 737 -48.79 -26.48 -77.41
CA ASP A 737 -49.82 -27.12 -78.22
C ASP A 737 -49.60 -28.64 -78.21
N LEU A 738 -50.01 -29.27 -77.12
CA LEU A 738 -49.87 -30.71 -76.90
C LEU A 738 -50.75 -31.54 -77.86
N ASN A 739 -51.62 -30.89 -78.64
CA ASN A 739 -52.49 -31.56 -79.59
C ASN A 739 -52.17 -31.26 -81.08
N GLY A 740 -51.36 -30.25 -81.36
CA GLY A 740 -50.92 -29.88 -82.71
C GLY A 740 -51.92 -29.03 -83.50
N ASP A 741 -52.86 -28.32 -82.86
CA ASP A 741 -53.86 -27.46 -83.51
C ASP A 741 -53.48 -25.97 -83.62
N ASN A 742 -52.28 -25.60 -83.18
CA ASN A 742 -51.73 -24.25 -83.10
C ASN A 742 -52.52 -23.27 -82.21
N ALA A 743 -53.32 -23.76 -81.24
CA ALA A 743 -54.04 -22.93 -80.29
C ALA A 743 -54.10 -23.55 -78.90
N PHE A 744 -53.44 -22.93 -77.91
CA PHE A 744 -53.54 -23.38 -76.52
C PHE A 744 -54.97 -23.21 -75.97
N ASN A 745 -55.63 -24.32 -75.70
CA ASN A 745 -57.01 -24.33 -75.20
C ASN A 745 -57.23 -25.40 -74.10
N GLU A 746 -58.47 -25.57 -73.65
CA GLU A 746 -58.80 -26.52 -72.56
C GLU A 746 -58.35 -27.97 -72.85
N ILE A 747 -58.17 -28.34 -74.12
CA ILE A 747 -57.68 -29.66 -74.52
C ILE A 747 -56.19 -29.82 -74.18
N ASP A 748 -55.38 -28.78 -74.35
CA ASP A 748 -53.95 -28.82 -74.03
C ASP A 748 -53.71 -28.75 -72.52
N ILE A 749 -54.51 -27.97 -71.80
CA ILE A 749 -54.52 -27.97 -70.32
C ILE A 749 -54.85 -29.37 -69.78
N SER A 750 -55.83 -30.05 -70.39
CA SER A 750 -56.22 -31.40 -69.98
C SER A 750 -55.14 -32.45 -70.28
N LYS A 751 -54.43 -32.34 -71.41
CA LYS A 751 -53.32 -33.23 -71.77
C LYS A 751 -52.09 -33.02 -70.90
N PHE A 752 -51.80 -31.77 -70.52
CA PHE A 752 -50.71 -31.46 -69.59
C PHE A 752 -50.98 -32.11 -68.22
N ALA A 753 -52.22 -32.06 -67.74
CA ALA A 753 -52.62 -32.73 -66.50
C ALA A 753 -52.55 -34.27 -66.57
N GLU A 754 -52.79 -34.89 -67.73
CA GLU A 754 -52.62 -36.35 -67.94
C GLU A 754 -51.14 -36.78 -68.05
N GLN A 755 -50.27 -35.94 -68.63
CA GLN A 755 -48.86 -36.27 -68.87
C GLN A 755 -47.97 -36.05 -67.64
N PHE A 756 -48.32 -35.11 -66.75
CA PHE A 756 -47.57 -34.83 -65.53
C PHE A 756 -48.21 -35.39 -64.24
N GLY A 757 -49.38 -36.04 -64.34
CA GLY A 757 -50.05 -36.69 -63.22
C GLY A 757 -50.53 -35.69 -62.15
N SER A 758 -51.52 -36.10 -61.36
CA SER A 758 -51.98 -35.36 -60.18
C SER A 758 -50.82 -34.78 -59.39
N VAL A 759 -50.79 -33.45 -59.18
CA VAL A 759 -49.83 -32.75 -58.32
C VAL A 759 -49.71 -33.44 -56.96
N PRO A 760 -48.48 -33.77 -56.51
CA PRO A 760 -48.17 -33.59 -55.09
C PRO A 760 -46.76 -33.01 -54.85
N ASP A 761 -46.73 -32.21 -53.79
CA ASP A 761 -45.61 -31.86 -52.90
C ASP A 761 -44.47 -30.93 -53.38
N SER A 762 -44.42 -29.82 -52.63
CA SER A 762 -43.26 -29.02 -52.20
C SER A 762 -42.64 -28.03 -53.18
N GLN A 763 -42.65 -26.78 -52.68
CA GLN A 763 -41.98 -25.54 -53.08
C GLN A 763 -42.62 -24.74 -54.21
#